data_AF-A0A5C6CJL0-F1
#
_entry.id   AF-A0A5C6CJL0-F1
#
_cell.length_a   1.000
_cell.length_b   1.000
_cell.length_c   1.000
_cell.angle_alpha   90.00
_cell.angle_beta   90.00
_cell.angle_gamma   90.00
#
_symmetry.space_group_name_H-M   'P 1'
#
loop_
_entity.id
_entity.type
_entity.pdbx_description
1 polymer ?
#
loop_
_entity_poly.entity_id
_entity_poly.type
_entity_poly.pdbx_seq_one_letter_code
_entity_poly.pdbx_strand_id
1 'polypeptide(L)'
;MTKATEKTSKRKTGERLKHEISSSLVDGICERLARNLRVRRTLPSKGRLHIDRQLPFLCIYRRPADSTDAGTEKLVKGEAAYLVAPGVKSFHDSLANLVGGVVKTLSAEFGAFLIVEIWAAPDGGRANDPAIHTVLPTFSIHAPPTGLTRTVEALQKRLARVKVLKQGVNVKVVRDGQTHPPDLNPLITETVAKELNSSFLGISIPPVYRRPNSTEEFPLLARSLRNNLSLALRQAYFEFVRARTTHRPPHFHSLGRKAVVKAVWDVDEKLAAVSNQFDYLLQLTPVNTNGAWKQFQAGGFDRVPEFHYRPVPIDPTVLKRELYKVPIERTEDPALQRLFQEKQEELELKISMLRDRDTPRFLYESLQLFGGVKDDLLQLAKDLLNQLTAKSSEDQGISLSAEAFAGLAEKEFDLYRHVCPDFKAKTHVASDVNGLIVSRGKLLINSELSLPPSRVKALLAHEVGTHLLTYYNGRQQPFRLLYSGLAGYEELQEGLAVLSEYLVDGLSHNRMRQLAARVVAVRQLTDGASFVETFRSLERDYGFSQRPAYNITMRVYRGGGLTKDAVYLRGLRAILKYVQKGGDLHVLMVGKIAVEHIPIIKELQYRKVLRPAPILPRYLEDVAAIERLERLRGSVGSVLDLVSQLTTENGNS
;
A
#
# COMPACT_ATOMS: atom_id res chain seq x y z
N MET A 1 -7.89 1.18 72.48
CA MET A 1 -7.24 1.89 71.36
C MET A 1 -6.69 0.97 70.26
N THR A 2 -6.82 -0.36 70.34
CA THR A 2 -6.15 -1.32 69.43
C THR A 2 -6.95 -1.79 68.22
N LYS A 3 -8.30 -1.64 68.20
CA LYS A 3 -9.15 -2.04 67.05
C LYS A 3 -9.36 -0.95 65.98
N ALA A 4 -9.08 0.31 66.30
CA ALA A 4 -9.25 1.44 65.37
C ALA A 4 -8.05 1.58 64.40
N THR A 5 -6.86 1.20 64.85
CA THR A 5 -5.60 1.19 64.08
C THR A 5 -5.51 0.01 63.09
N GLU A 6 -6.08 -1.16 63.41
CA GLU A 6 -6.16 -2.29 62.48
C GLU A 6 -7.13 -2.07 61.31
N LYS A 7 -8.26 -1.38 61.55
CA LYS A 7 -9.24 -1.07 60.49
C LYS A 7 -8.74 0.02 59.52
N THR A 8 -7.97 1.00 59.99
CA THR A 8 -7.31 1.99 59.12
C THR A 8 -6.10 1.40 58.38
N SER A 9 -5.36 0.47 59.00
CA SER A 9 -4.28 -0.28 58.33
C SER A 9 -4.81 -1.17 57.21
N LYS A 10 -5.89 -1.93 57.43
CA LYS A 10 -6.55 -2.79 56.41
C LYS A 10 -7.25 -2.00 55.29
N ARG A 11 -7.81 -0.81 55.57
CA ARG A 11 -8.35 0.09 54.51
C ARG A 11 -7.23 0.71 53.66
N LYS A 12 -6.12 1.16 54.27
CA LYS A 12 -4.94 1.68 53.55
C LYS A 12 -4.22 0.61 52.72
N THR A 13 -4.17 -0.64 53.18
CA THR A 13 -3.63 -1.77 52.38
C THR A 13 -4.58 -2.17 51.25
N GLY A 14 -5.90 -2.16 51.46
CA GLY A 14 -6.89 -2.43 50.42
C GLY A 14 -6.93 -1.40 49.29
N GLU A 15 -6.68 -0.12 49.59
CA GLU A 15 -6.53 0.95 48.57
C GLU A 15 -5.14 0.95 47.90
N ARG A 16 -4.06 0.65 48.64
CA ARG A 16 -2.72 0.46 48.05
C ARG A 16 -2.69 -0.68 47.02
N LEU A 17 -3.37 -1.79 47.29
CA LEU A 17 -3.42 -2.97 46.41
C LEU A 17 -4.08 -2.71 45.04
N LYS A 18 -4.91 -1.65 44.89
CA LYS A 18 -5.52 -1.30 43.59
C LYS A 18 -4.57 -0.55 42.65
N HIS A 19 -3.42 -0.10 43.14
CA HIS A 19 -2.51 0.78 42.42
C HIS A 19 -1.07 0.24 42.33
N GLU A 20 -0.85 -1.05 42.55
CA GLU A 20 0.50 -1.63 42.54
C GLU A 20 0.65 -2.76 41.51
N ILE A 21 1.77 -2.78 40.78
CA ILE A 21 2.11 -3.88 39.87
C ILE A 21 2.72 -5.01 40.70
N SER A 22 2.02 -6.13 40.85
CA SER A 22 2.49 -7.27 41.64
C SER A 22 3.77 -7.89 41.07
N SER A 23 4.69 -8.32 41.93
CA SER A 23 5.94 -9.02 41.54
C SER A 23 5.67 -10.24 40.65
N SER A 24 4.67 -11.05 40.98
CA SER A 24 4.27 -12.22 40.16
C SER A 24 3.87 -11.86 38.72
N LEU A 25 3.31 -10.65 38.50
CA LEU A 25 3.00 -10.16 37.16
C LEU A 25 4.28 -9.76 36.42
N VAL A 26 5.24 -9.14 37.10
CA VAL A 26 6.55 -8.78 36.55
C VAL A 26 7.30 -10.05 36.13
N ASP A 27 7.39 -11.04 37.02
CA ASP A 27 8.07 -12.31 36.76
C ASP A 27 7.46 -13.03 35.55
N GLY A 28 6.13 -13.13 35.50
CA GLY A 28 5.44 -13.72 34.35
C GLY A 28 5.58 -12.93 33.05
N ILE A 29 5.82 -11.61 33.11
CA ILE A 29 6.17 -10.80 31.93
C ILE A 29 7.60 -11.15 31.47
N CYS A 30 8.56 -11.15 32.39
CA CYS A 30 9.96 -11.45 32.13
C CYS A 30 10.15 -12.87 31.55
N GLU A 31 9.50 -13.89 32.12
CA GLU A 31 9.57 -15.27 31.62
C GLU A 31 9.09 -15.38 30.17
N ARG A 32 7.98 -14.69 29.84
CA ARG A 32 7.46 -14.66 28.47
C ARG A 32 8.43 -13.96 27.52
N LEU A 33 9.02 -12.84 27.94
CA LEU A 33 10.00 -12.11 27.14
C LEU A 33 11.26 -12.94 26.91
N ALA A 34 11.74 -13.67 27.91
CA ALA A 34 12.89 -14.57 27.77
C ALA A 34 12.65 -15.67 26.72
N ARG A 35 11.40 -16.12 26.56
CA ARG A 35 10.98 -17.10 25.55
C ARG A 35 10.57 -16.48 24.21
N ASN A 36 10.85 -15.19 24.01
CA ASN A 36 10.44 -14.42 22.83
C ASN A 36 8.93 -14.44 22.54
N LEU A 37 8.11 -14.58 23.60
CA LEU A 37 6.66 -14.58 23.49
C LEU A 37 6.10 -13.16 23.63
N ARG A 38 5.11 -12.84 22.80
CA ARG A 38 4.38 -11.56 22.86
C ARG A 38 3.86 -11.28 24.27
N VAL A 39 4.06 -10.05 24.74
CA VAL A 39 3.47 -9.52 25.97
C VAL A 39 2.42 -8.48 25.62
N ARG A 40 1.21 -8.66 26.13
CA ARG A 40 0.12 -7.68 26.10
C ARG A 40 -0.62 -7.77 27.43
N ARG A 41 -0.42 -6.77 28.29
CA ARG A 41 -0.97 -6.74 29.64
C ARG A 41 -1.59 -5.38 29.92
N THR A 42 -2.82 -5.41 30.41
CA THR A 42 -3.42 -4.25 31.07
C THR A 42 -2.81 -4.17 32.46
N LEU A 43 -2.25 -3.02 32.79
CA LEU A 43 -1.69 -2.73 34.10
C LEU A 43 -2.73 -1.97 34.94
N PRO A 44 -2.57 -1.89 36.27
CA PRO A 44 -3.42 -1.06 37.11
C PRO A 44 -3.54 0.39 36.62
N SER A 45 -4.58 1.09 37.06
CA SER A 45 -4.80 2.51 36.72
C SER A 45 -4.85 2.80 35.21
N LYS A 46 -5.44 1.88 34.42
CA LYS A 46 -5.52 1.93 32.94
C LYS A 46 -4.16 1.94 32.24
N GLY A 47 -3.10 1.43 32.89
CA GLY A 47 -1.82 1.25 32.23
C GLY A 47 -1.84 0.10 31.22
N ARG A 48 -0.87 0.05 30.32
CA ARG A 48 -0.74 -0.99 29.30
C ARG A 48 0.72 -1.20 28.94
N LEU A 49 1.17 -2.46 29.04
CA LEU A 49 2.44 -2.92 28.49
C LEU A 49 2.17 -3.74 27.23
N HIS A 50 2.89 -3.45 26.17
CA HIS A 50 2.85 -4.21 24.94
C HIS A 50 4.26 -4.35 24.35
N ILE A 51 4.69 -5.59 24.16
CA ILE A 51 5.96 -5.93 23.52
C ILE A 51 5.66 -7.06 22.54
N ASP A 52 5.77 -6.78 21.26
CA ASP A 52 5.40 -7.71 20.18
C ASP A 52 6.23 -9.00 20.18
N ARG A 53 7.52 -8.84 20.47
CA ARG A 53 8.60 -9.83 20.51
C ARG A 53 9.79 -9.23 21.25
N GLN A 54 10.83 -10.00 21.52
CA GLN A 54 12.11 -9.47 22.00
C GLN A 54 12.58 -8.33 21.07
N LEU A 55 12.70 -7.14 21.67
CA LEU A 55 13.18 -5.93 21.02
C LEU A 55 14.11 -5.21 22.00
N PRO A 56 15.25 -4.66 21.55
CA PRO A 56 16.23 -4.00 22.40
C PRO A 56 15.85 -2.56 22.76
N PHE A 57 14.55 -2.25 22.78
CA PHE A 57 14.06 -0.93 23.13
C PHE A 57 12.66 -0.96 23.75
N LEU A 58 12.30 0.09 24.49
CA LEU A 58 10.97 0.31 25.02
C LEU A 58 10.59 1.80 24.94
N CYS A 59 9.45 2.09 24.28
CA CYS A 59 8.89 3.44 24.24
C CYS A 59 7.90 3.66 25.40
N ILE A 60 8.14 4.66 26.24
CA ILE A 60 7.39 4.89 27.48
C ILE A 60 6.63 6.20 27.38
N TYR A 61 5.37 6.19 27.83
CA TYR A 61 4.60 7.39 28.12
C TYR A 61 4.00 7.29 29.53
N ARG A 62 4.39 8.22 30.40
CA ARG A 62 3.78 8.42 31.72
C ARG A 62 2.74 9.52 31.64
N ARG A 63 1.47 9.17 31.84
CA ARG A 63 0.34 10.11 31.83
C ARG A 63 0.51 11.12 32.98
N PRO A 64 0.43 12.43 32.71
CA PRO A 64 0.42 13.45 33.76
C PRO A 64 -0.69 13.18 34.79
N ALA A 65 -0.46 13.56 36.05
CA ALA A 65 -1.45 13.38 37.12
C ALA A 65 -2.73 14.19 36.86
N ASP A 66 -2.58 15.39 36.31
CA ASP A 66 -3.65 16.41 36.22
C ASP A 66 -4.30 16.48 34.83
N SER A 67 -3.94 15.61 33.88
CA SER A 67 -4.46 15.68 32.51
C SER A 67 -4.49 14.32 31.81
N THR A 68 -5.58 14.07 31.08
CA THR A 68 -5.69 12.93 30.16
C THR A 68 -5.26 13.35 28.75
N ASP A 69 -3.95 13.28 28.47
CA ASP A 69 -3.43 13.54 27.14
C ASP A 69 -3.48 12.26 26.26
N ALA A 70 -4.70 12.01 25.77
CA ALA A 70 -5.01 10.88 24.90
C ALA A 70 -4.27 10.95 23.54
N GLY A 71 -3.90 12.16 23.09
CA GLY A 71 -3.16 12.37 21.87
C GLY A 71 -1.75 11.79 21.95
N THR A 72 -0.96 12.17 22.96
CA THR A 72 0.37 11.57 23.18
C THR A 72 0.29 10.06 23.40
N GLU A 73 -0.74 9.58 24.12
CA GLU A 73 -0.96 8.15 24.29
C GLU A 73 -1.12 7.41 22.95
N LYS A 74 -1.87 7.99 21.99
CA LYS A 74 -2.04 7.43 20.64
C LYS A 74 -0.75 7.44 19.83
N LEU A 75 0.15 8.41 20.05
CA LEU A 75 1.46 8.46 19.39
C LEU A 75 2.33 7.27 19.80
N VAL A 76 2.38 6.97 21.11
CA VAL A 76 3.20 5.87 21.67
C VAL A 76 2.61 4.50 21.38
N LYS A 77 1.28 4.39 21.38
CA LYS A 77 0.57 3.15 21.00
C LYS A 77 0.77 2.74 19.55
N GLY A 78 1.53 3.45 18.71
CA GLY A 78 1.96 2.97 17.39
C GLY A 78 3.14 2.00 17.44
N GLU A 79 3.94 2.00 18.52
CA GLU A 79 5.23 1.31 18.57
C GLU A 79 5.09 -0.20 18.84
N ALA A 80 6.14 -0.95 18.47
CA ALA A 80 6.21 -2.41 18.63
C ALA A 80 6.54 -2.87 20.06
N ALA A 81 7.17 -1.98 20.84
CA ALA A 81 7.43 -2.15 22.25
C ALA A 81 7.10 -0.84 22.96
N TYR A 82 5.98 -0.81 23.69
CA TYR A 82 5.55 0.38 24.41
C TYR A 82 4.96 0.10 25.80
N LEU A 83 5.03 1.12 26.64
CA LEU A 83 4.45 1.15 27.98
C LEU A 83 3.72 2.48 28.17
N VAL A 84 2.42 2.41 28.48
CA VAL A 84 1.63 3.54 28.95
C VAL A 84 1.29 3.31 30.41
N ALA A 85 1.62 4.25 31.28
CA ALA A 85 1.37 4.14 32.72
C ALA A 85 1.00 5.50 33.34
N PRO A 86 0.39 5.55 34.53
CA PRO A 86 0.26 6.80 35.28
C PRO A 86 1.62 7.33 35.72
N GLY A 87 1.82 8.65 35.65
CA GLY A 87 2.99 9.36 36.18
C GLY A 87 2.86 9.79 37.64
N VAL A 88 1.94 9.23 38.42
CA VAL A 88 1.77 9.59 39.83
C VAL A 88 2.87 9.00 40.70
N LYS A 89 3.34 9.73 41.72
CA LYS A 89 4.43 9.31 42.61
C LYS A 89 4.18 7.94 43.26
N SER A 90 2.95 7.65 43.65
CA SER A 90 2.56 6.37 44.26
C SER A 90 2.73 5.16 43.34
N PHE A 91 2.77 5.36 42.02
CA PHE A 91 2.93 4.28 41.04
C PHE A 91 4.41 4.06 40.65
N HIS A 92 5.30 4.99 41.01
CA HIS A 92 6.67 5.07 40.53
C HIS A 92 7.48 3.79 40.80
N ASP A 93 7.54 3.34 42.06
CA ASP A 93 8.39 2.21 42.46
C ASP A 93 7.96 0.92 41.76
N SER A 94 6.66 0.65 41.70
CA SER A 94 6.12 -0.53 41.02
C SER A 94 6.39 -0.50 39.50
N LEU A 95 6.37 0.69 38.90
CA LEU A 95 6.67 0.89 37.48
C LEU A 95 8.18 0.76 37.20
N ALA A 96 9.03 1.32 38.07
CA ALA A 96 10.47 1.18 38.02
C ALA A 96 10.89 -0.29 38.10
N ASN A 97 10.28 -1.06 39.01
CA ASN A 97 10.52 -2.50 39.13
C ASN A 97 10.15 -3.26 37.84
N LEU A 98 8.97 -2.99 37.27
CA LEU A 98 8.55 -3.59 36.00
C LEU A 98 9.54 -3.26 34.87
N VAL A 99 9.90 -1.98 34.71
CA VAL A 99 10.82 -1.56 33.64
C VAL A 99 12.21 -2.14 33.86
N GLY A 100 12.70 -2.17 35.09
CA GLY A 100 13.98 -2.79 35.45
C GLY A 100 14.02 -4.28 35.10
N GLY A 101 12.95 -5.03 35.42
CA GLY A 101 12.82 -6.45 35.05
C GLY A 101 12.83 -6.68 33.53
N VAL A 102 12.09 -5.86 32.78
CA VAL A 102 12.07 -5.91 31.30
C VAL A 102 13.45 -5.60 30.71
N VAL A 103 14.10 -4.53 31.17
CA VAL A 103 15.44 -4.13 30.71
C VAL A 103 16.46 -5.21 31.02
N LYS A 104 16.48 -5.73 32.25
CA LYS A 104 17.39 -6.82 32.65
C LYS A 104 17.23 -8.05 31.77
N THR A 105 15.99 -8.45 31.51
CA THR A 105 15.68 -9.63 30.67
C THR A 105 16.14 -9.43 29.23
N LEU A 106 15.83 -8.28 28.63
CA LEU A 106 16.09 -8.05 27.20
C LEU A 106 17.52 -7.55 26.92
N SER A 107 18.15 -6.83 27.85
CA SER A 107 19.55 -6.45 27.72
C SER A 107 20.48 -7.67 27.77
N ALA A 108 20.14 -8.69 28.57
CA ALA A 108 20.87 -9.96 28.57
C ALA A 108 20.85 -10.66 27.19
N GLU A 109 19.74 -10.56 26.46
CA GLU A 109 19.59 -11.13 25.10
C GLU A 109 20.36 -10.31 24.04
N PHE A 110 20.23 -8.98 24.07
CA PHE A 110 20.76 -8.11 23.00
C PHE A 110 22.13 -7.50 23.30
N GLY A 111 22.63 -7.63 24.53
CA GLY A 111 23.83 -6.98 25.04
C GLY A 111 23.64 -5.51 25.44
N ALA A 112 22.62 -4.82 24.94
CA ALA A 112 22.28 -3.45 25.32
C ALA A 112 20.79 -3.15 25.12
N PHE A 113 20.28 -2.12 25.80
CA PHE A 113 18.86 -1.75 25.74
C PHE A 113 18.63 -0.23 25.67
N LEU A 114 17.62 0.22 24.91
CA LEU A 114 17.27 1.65 24.78
C LEU A 114 15.88 1.94 25.35
N ILE A 115 15.80 2.83 26.33
CA ILE A 115 14.52 3.39 26.78
C ILE A 115 14.30 4.75 26.10
N VAL A 116 13.12 4.93 25.51
CA VAL A 116 12.70 6.22 24.96
C VAL A 116 11.46 6.68 25.68
N GLU A 117 11.55 7.76 26.44
CA GLU A 117 10.39 8.36 27.10
C GLU A 117 9.86 9.55 26.29
N ILE A 118 8.55 9.59 26.10
CA ILE A 118 7.87 10.60 25.28
C ILE A 118 6.88 11.39 26.14
N TRP A 119 6.83 12.70 25.98
CA TRP A 119 5.84 13.57 26.62
C TRP A 119 5.46 14.76 25.74
N ALA A 120 4.34 15.41 26.05
CA ALA A 120 3.94 16.64 25.39
C ALA A 120 4.72 17.84 25.94
N ALA A 121 5.12 18.75 25.06
CA ALA A 121 5.73 20.01 25.45
C ALA A 121 4.76 20.86 26.30
N PRO A 122 5.27 21.65 27.26
CA PRO A 122 4.45 22.45 28.18
C PRO A 122 3.82 23.69 27.51
N ASP A 123 4.11 23.96 26.23
CA ASP A 123 3.60 25.12 25.48
C ASP A 123 2.09 25.06 25.19
N GLY A 124 1.41 23.98 25.63
CA GLY A 124 -0.03 23.82 25.54
C GLY A 124 -0.56 23.70 24.12
N GLY A 125 0.31 23.66 23.10
CA GLY A 125 -0.07 23.63 21.69
C GLY A 125 -0.11 25.01 21.04
N ARG A 126 0.45 26.06 21.67
CA ARG A 126 0.50 27.43 21.14
C ARG A 126 1.03 27.53 19.71
N ALA A 127 1.90 26.62 19.27
CA ALA A 127 2.38 26.55 17.90
C ALA A 127 1.28 26.21 16.85
N ASN A 128 0.07 25.83 17.28
CA ASN A 128 -1.10 25.65 16.42
C ASN A 128 -2.00 26.88 16.32
N ASP A 129 -1.74 27.93 17.10
CA ASP A 129 -2.61 29.11 17.08
C ASP A 129 -2.43 29.83 15.73
N PRO A 130 -3.46 29.87 14.85
CA PRO A 130 -3.35 30.59 13.59
C PRO A 130 -3.12 32.08 13.80
N ALA A 131 -3.34 32.64 15.00
CA ALA A 131 -2.99 34.01 15.32
C ALA A 131 -1.48 34.22 15.60
N ILE A 132 -0.70 33.17 15.79
CA ILE A 132 0.74 33.22 16.14
C ILE A 132 1.56 32.55 15.04
N HIS A 133 1.67 33.20 13.87
CA HIS A 133 2.36 32.68 12.69
C HIS A 133 3.89 32.55 12.81
N THR A 134 4.50 33.05 13.89
CA THR A 134 5.97 33.16 14.03
C THR A 134 6.62 32.04 14.85
N VAL A 135 5.85 31.17 15.52
CA VAL A 135 6.39 30.12 16.39
C VAL A 135 6.28 28.75 15.71
N LEU A 136 7.40 28.25 15.21
CA LEU A 136 7.45 26.90 14.65
C LEU A 136 7.29 25.84 15.75
N PRO A 137 6.50 24.77 15.51
CA PRO A 137 6.44 23.62 16.40
C PRO A 137 7.85 23.07 16.66
N THR A 138 8.21 22.90 17.93
CA THR A 138 9.56 22.48 18.32
C THR A 138 9.52 21.10 18.98
N PHE A 139 10.25 20.14 18.41
CA PHE A 139 10.61 18.90 19.09
C PHE A 139 11.88 19.11 19.91
N SER A 140 11.94 18.57 21.12
CA SER A 140 13.19 18.53 21.91
C SER A 140 13.60 17.09 22.14
N ILE A 141 14.80 16.74 21.70
CA ILE A 141 15.45 15.45 21.94
C ILE A 141 16.38 15.61 23.13
N HIS A 142 16.05 14.96 24.25
CA HIS A 142 16.85 14.94 25.46
C HIS A 142 17.72 13.69 25.47
N ALA A 143 19.03 13.85 25.51
CA ALA A 143 20.00 12.77 25.38
C ALA A 143 21.05 12.82 26.51
N PRO A 144 21.74 11.71 26.80
CA PRO A 144 22.86 11.71 27.73
C PRO A 144 23.99 12.64 27.25
N PRO A 145 24.82 13.16 28.17
CA PRO A 145 25.95 14.02 27.84
C PRO A 145 26.91 13.38 26.83
N THR A 146 27.12 12.06 26.95
CA THR A 146 27.97 11.26 26.06
C THR A 146 27.22 10.06 25.48
N GLY A 147 27.63 9.62 24.29
CA GLY A 147 27.03 8.48 23.60
C GLY A 147 25.77 8.81 22.77
N LEU A 148 25.20 7.76 22.17
CA LEU A 148 24.02 7.79 21.29
C LEU A 148 24.08 8.77 20.10
N THR A 149 25.26 9.28 19.72
CA THR A 149 25.41 10.31 18.66
C THR A 149 24.66 9.97 17.38
N ARG A 150 24.94 8.79 16.78
CA ARG A 150 24.26 8.34 15.56
C ARG A 150 22.74 8.17 15.73
N THR A 151 22.30 7.68 16.89
CA THR A 151 20.88 7.50 17.22
C THR A 151 20.15 8.86 17.28
N VAL A 152 20.75 9.84 17.96
CA VAL A 152 20.21 11.21 18.09
C VAL A 152 20.20 11.92 16.74
N GLU A 153 21.28 11.83 15.97
CA GLU A 153 21.38 12.43 14.63
C GLU A 153 20.33 11.84 13.67
N ALA A 154 20.13 10.52 13.69
CA ALA A 154 19.10 9.87 12.89
C ALA A 154 17.70 10.35 13.26
N LEU A 155 17.41 10.47 14.56
CA LEU A 155 16.14 10.99 15.06
C LEU A 155 15.94 12.45 14.64
N GLN A 156 16.94 13.31 14.88
CA GLN A 156 16.90 14.73 14.55
C GLN A 156 16.67 14.96 13.06
N LYS A 157 17.47 14.29 12.21
CA LYS A 157 17.39 14.38 10.75
C LYS A 157 16.01 13.98 10.23
N ARG A 158 15.37 12.97 10.85
CA ARG A 158 14.05 12.51 10.43
C ARG A 158 12.93 13.42 10.94
N LEU A 159 12.99 13.87 12.20
CA LEU A 159 12.02 14.80 12.76
C LEU A 159 12.04 16.16 12.03
N ALA A 160 13.21 16.64 11.59
CA ALA A 160 13.34 17.89 10.85
C ALA A 160 12.63 17.88 9.47
N ARG A 161 12.23 16.71 8.96
CA ARG A 161 11.46 16.57 7.71
C ARG A 161 9.95 16.62 7.93
N VAL A 162 9.50 16.65 9.19
CA VAL A 162 8.09 16.74 9.51
C VAL A 162 7.57 18.10 9.10
N LYS A 163 6.37 18.12 8.52
CA LYS A 163 5.63 19.34 8.23
C LYS A 163 4.32 19.32 8.98
N VAL A 164 4.02 20.41 9.66
CA VAL A 164 2.74 20.64 10.34
C VAL A 164 2.05 21.77 9.60
N LEU A 165 0.85 21.54 9.07
CA LEU A 165 0.11 22.54 8.29
C LEU A 165 0.96 23.18 7.16
N LYS A 166 1.74 22.35 6.46
CA LYS A 166 2.71 22.73 5.40
C LYS A 166 3.93 23.54 5.88
N GLN A 167 4.00 23.94 7.14
CA GLN A 167 5.15 24.60 7.74
C GLN A 167 6.19 23.59 8.23
N GLY A 168 7.46 24.00 8.29
CA GLY A 168 8.53 23.20 8.88
C GLY A 168 8.41 23.10 10.40
N VAL A 169 9.30 22.32 11.01
CA VAL A 169 9.40 22.19 12.48
C VAL A 169 10.82 22.48 12.92
N ASN A 170 10.99 22.94 14.16
CA ASN A 170 12.29 23.03 14.80
C ASN A 170 12.58 21.72 15.55
N VAL A 171 13.85 21.31 15.60
CA VAL A 171 14.29 20.14 16.37
C VAL A 171 15.53 20.52 17.18
N LYS A 172 15.33 20.69 18.49
CA LYS A 172 16.38 20.99 19.45
C LYS A 172 16.95 19.70 20.03
N VAL A 173 18.26 19.62 20.19
CA VAL A 173 18.93 18.55 20.92
C VAL A 173 19.47 19.12 22.23
N VAL A 174 19.16 18.46 23.35
CA VAL A 174 19.59 18.84 24.70
C VAL A 174 20.39 17.67 25.29
N ARG A 175 21.59 17.95 25.79
CA ARG A 175 22.54 16.95 26.33
C ARG A 175 22.90 17.22 27.79
N ASP A 176 21.89 17.41 28.63
CA ASP A 176 22.01 17.68 30.06
C ASP A 176 21.86 16.41 30.94
N GLY A 177 21.57 15.26 30.33
CA GLY A 177 21.30 14.00 31.04
C GLY A 177 19.86 13.83 31.53
N GLN A 178 19.03 14.89 31.50
CA GLN A 178 17.62 14.83 31.90
C GLN A 178 16.77 14.22 30.76
N THR A 179 16.74 12.90 30.70
CA THR A 179 16.09 12.12 29.63
C THR A 179 14.64 11.71 29.93
N HIS A 180 14.04 12.29 30.98
CA HIS A 180 12.68 12.02 31.43
C HIS A 180 11.87 13.34 31.53
N PRO A 181 10.53 13.28 31.66
CA PRO A 181 9.70 14.45 31.88
C PRO A 181 10.16 15.25 33.11
N PRO A 182 10.15 16.60 33.05
CA PRO A 182 10.73 17.45 34.09
C PRO A 182 10.06 17.29 35.47
N ASP A 183 8.77 16.98 35.50
CA ASP A 183 8.00 16.87 36.74
C ASP A 183 8.04 15.46 37.38
N LEU A 184 8.79 14.52 36.80
CA LEU A 184 8.82 13.12 37.20
C LEU A 184 10.24 12.64 37.51
N ASN A 185 10.37 11.68 38.42
CA ASN A 185 11.65 11.02 38.70
C ASN A 185 12.03 10.02 37.59
N PRO A 186 13.33 9.73 37.37
CA PRO A 186 13.77 8.71 36.42
C PRO A 186 13.31 7.31 36.85
N LEU A 187 12.85 6.48 35.90
CA LEU A 187 12.39 5.11 36.19
C LEU A 187 13.54 4.14 36.52
N ILE A 188 14.74 4.44 36.05
CA ILE A 188 15.96 3.69 36.32
C ILE A 188 17.05 4.71 36.63
N THR A 189 17.76 4.53 37.73
CA THR A 189 18.89 5.39 38.12
C THR A 189 20.09 5.16 37.20
N GLU A 190 20.99 6.14 37.06
CA GLU A 190 22.20 6.01 36.24
C GLU A 190 23.08 4.81 36.60
N THR A 191 23.15 4.43 37.88
CA THR A 191 23.95 3.28 38.35
C THR A 191 23.39 1.97 37.77
N VAL A 192 22.11 1.71 38.00
CA VAL A 192 21.39 0.56 37.43
C VAL A 192 21.42 0.59 35.90
N ALA A 193 21.33 1.78 35.29
CA ALA A 193 21.40 1.92 33.84
C ALA A 193 22.72 1.39 33.27
N LYS A 194 23.85 1.73 33.92
CA LYS A 194 25.20 1.25 33.54
C LYS A 194 25.35 -0.25 33.75
N GLU A 195 24.87 -0.78 34.89
CA GLU A 195 24.91 -2.22 35.19
C GLU A 195 24.14 -3.05 34.15
N LEU A 196 23.00 -2.55 33.70
CA LEU A 196 22.16 -3.23 32.70
C LEU A 196 22.54 -2.89 31.25
N ASN A 197 23.65 -2.17 31.02
CA ASN A 197 24.06 -1.64 29.71
C ASN A 197 22.90 -0.98 28.93
N SER A 198 22.14 -0.13 29.62
CA SER A 198 20.96 0.52 29.10
C SER A 198 21.20 2.02 28.88
N SER A 199 20.60 2.56 27.82
CA SER A 199 20.68 3.97 27.46
C SER A 199 19.28 4.60 27.44
N PHE A 200 19.20 5.90 27.68
CA PHE A 200 17.94 6.63 27.81
C PHE A 200 17.89 7.78 26.80
N LEU A 201 16.69 8.04 26.28
CA LEU A 201 16.39 9.16 25.41
C LEU A 201 15.02 9.73 25.78
N GLY A 202 14.93 11.04 25.89
CA GLY A 202 13.66 11.75 26.09
C GLY A 202 13.24 12.47 24.82
N ILE A 203 11.94 12.52 24.53
CA ILE A 203 11.38 13.28 23.42
C ILE A 203 10.20 14.09 23.91
N SER A 204 10.37 15.42 23.91
CA SER A 204 9.29 16.38 24.08
C SER A 204 8.66 16.67 22.72
N ILE A 205 7.37 16.37 22.58
CA ILE A 205 6.61 16.52 21.34
C ILE A 205 5.74 17.78 21.43
N PRO A 206 5.76 18.67 20.42
CA PRO A 206 4.86 19.80 20.38
C PRO A 206 3.42 19.26 20.20
N PRO A 207 2.44 19.62 21.05
CA PRO A 207 1.11 19.04 21.02
C PRO A 207 0.23 19.64 19.91
N VAL A 208 0.75 19.66 18.68
CA VAL A 208 0.10 20.18 17.46
C VAL A 208 -1.11 19.36 16.99
N TYR A 209 -1.42 18.28 17.70
CA TYR A 209 -2.58 17.43 17.42
C TYR A 209 -3.83 17.84 18.18
N ARG A 210 -3.78 18.91 18.99
CA ARG A 210 -4.93 19.44 19.74
C ARG A 210 -4.98 20.96 19.69
N ARG A 211 -6.14 21.52 20.00
CA ARG A 211 -6.31 22.96 20.16
C ARG A 211 -5.56 23.44 21.42
N PRO A 212 -4.97 24.66 21.41
CA PRO A 212 -4.26 25.17 22.57
C PRO A 212 -5.12 25.13 23.84
N ASN A 213 -4.57 24.60 24.93
CA ASN A 213 -5.25 24.48 26.24
C ASN A 213 -6.60 23.73 26.21
N SER A 214 -6.82 22.86 25.22
CA SER A 214 -8.06 22.08 25.06
C SER A 214 -7.78 20.60 24.90
N THR A 215 -8.76 19.76 25.21
CA THR A 215 -8.77 18.32 24.92
C THR A 215 -9.28 18.01 23.50
N GLU A 216 -9.72 19.01 22.76
CA GLU A 216 -10.18 18.89 21.37
C GLU A 216 -9.00 18.53 20.45
N GLU A 217 -9.05 17.35 19.86
CA GLU A 217 -8.01 16.81 18.97
C GLU A 217 -8.31 17.07 17.50
N PHE A 218 -7.27 17.29 16.70
CA PHE A 218 -7.29 17.33 15.24
C PHE A 218 -6.87 15.96 14.66
N PRO A 219 -7.81 15.08 14.26
CA PRO A 219 -7.50 13.68 13.97
C PRO A 219 -6.51 13.50 12.81
N LEU A 220 -6.60 14.35 11.78
CA LEU A 220 -5.70 14.30 10.62
C LEU A 220 -4.26 14.69 10.99
N LEU A 221 -4.09 15.72 11.83
CA LEU A 221 -2.78 16.13 12.34
C LEU A 221 -2.20 15.08 13.29
N ALA A 222 -3.02 14.55 14.21
CA ALA A 222 -2.63 13.47 15.11
C ALA A 222 -2.10 12.24 14.34
N ARG A 223 -2.82 11.85 13.27
CA ARG A 223 -2.41 10.75 12.40
C ARG A 223 -1.11 11.04 11.67
N SER A 224 -0.98 12.23 11.06
CA SER A 224 0.25 12.64 10.36
C SER A 224 1.46 12.63 11.31
N LEU A 225 1.29 13.17 12.52
CA LEU A 225 2.35 13.21 13.52
C LEU A 225 2.75 11.82 13.99
N ARG A 226 1.78 10.95 14.29
CA ARG A 226 2.03 9.54 14.66
C ARG A 226 2.88 8.83 13.61
N ASN A 227 2.51 8.93 12.34
CA ASN A 227 3.18 8.25 11.25
C ASN A 227 4.64 8.71 11.10
N ASN A 228 4.86 10.02 11.24
CA ASN A 228 6.19 10.61 11.16
C ASN A 228 7.06 10.26 12.37
N LEU A 229 6.51 10.32 13.58
CA LEU A 229 7.20 9.96 14.81
C LEU A 229 7.61 8.49 14.80
N SER A 230 6.69 7.57 14.49
CA SER A 230 7.00 6.13 14.42
C SER A 230 8.07 5.79 13.38
N LEU A 231 8.15 6.56 12.29
CA LEU A 231 9.22 6.39 11.32
C LEU A 231 10.57 6.92 11.86
N ALA A 232 10.57 8.07 12.55
CA ALA A 232 11.76 8.65 13.18
C ALA A 232 12.31 7.75 14.31
N LEU A 233 11.44 7.23 15.16
CA LEU A 233 11.78 6.27 16.21
C LEU A 233 12.40 5.00 15.63
N ARG A 234 11.78 4.38 14.62
CA ARG A 234 12.34 3.17 13.98
C ARG A 234 13.74 3.38 13.40
N GLN A 235 14.03 4.55 12.82
CA GLN A 235 15.36 4.87 12.31
C GLN A 235 16.38 5.06 13.45
N ALA A 236 15.99 5.74 14.52
CA ALA A 236 16.82 5.84 15.73
C ALA A 236 17.10 4.47 16.35
N TYR A 237 16.07 3.62 16.50
CA TYR A 237 16.21 2.25 16.99
C TYR A 237 17.17 1.46 16.12
N PHE A 238 17.07 1.57 14.79
CA PHE A 238 17.96 0.87 13.88
C PHE A 238 19.43 1.25 14.08
N GLU A 239 19.74 2.55 14.20
CA GLU A 239 21.11 3.01 14.48
C GLU A 239 21.60 2.57 15.85
N PHE A 240 20.73 2.61 16.87
CA PHE A 240 21.07 2.07 18.21
C PHE A 240 21.41 0.58 18.14
N VAL A 241 20.55 -0.22 17.52
CA VAL A 241 20.71 -1.68 17.44
C VAL A 241 21.99 -2.04 16.71
N ARG A 242 22.28 -1.41 15.58
CA ARG A 242 23.52 -1.68 14.82
C ARG A 242 24.78 -1.26 15.59
N ALA A 243 24.72 -0.18 16.35
CA ALA A 243 25.89 0.38 17.02
C ALA A 243 26.16 -0.23 18.41
N ARG A 244 25.13 -0.71 19.11
CA ARG A 244 25.22 -1.04 20.55
C ARG A 244 24.77 -2.45 20.93
N THR A 245 24.09 -3.17 20.04
CA THR A 245 23.59 -4.53 20.35
C THR A 245 24.33 -5.59 19.56
N THR A 246 24.10 -6.87 19.88
CA THR A 246 24.56 -8.04 19.11
C THR A 246 23.76 -8.27 17.83
N HIS A 247 22.55 -7.71 17.73
CA HIS A 247 21.65 -7.92 16.60
C HIS A 247 21.95 -7.03 15.40
N ARG A 248 21.70 -7.56 14.19
CA ARG A 248 21.86 -6.85 12.92
C ARG A 248 20.57 -6.96 12.10
N PRO A 249 19.54 -6.13 12.38
CA PRO A 249 18.33 -6.09 11.56
C PRO A 249 18.70 -5.71 10.12
N PRO A 250 18.06 -6.32 9.09
CA PRO A 250 18.37 -6.02 7.69
C PRO A 250 17.92 -4.61 7.28
N HIS A 251 16.87 -4.08 7.93
CA HIS A 251 16.29 -2.78 7.62
C HIS A 251 15.53 -2.20 8.83
N PHE A 252 15.41 -0.88 8.95
CA PHE A 252 14.74 -0.24 10.10
C PHE A 252 13.25 -0.62 10.24
N HIS A 253 12.57 -0.92 9.13
CA HIS A 253 11.18 -1.40 9.16
C HIS A 253 11.02 -2.73 9.92
N SER A 254 12.07 -3.55 10.00
CA SER A 254 12.04 -4.84 10.72
C SER A 254 11.86 -4.67 12.23
N LEU A 255 12.04 -3.46 12.77
CA LEU A 255 11.80 -3.09 14.17
C LEU A 255 10.38 -2.59 14.43
N GLY A 256 9.55 -2.44 13.38
CA GLY A 256 8.14 -2.11 13.51
C GLY A 256 7.29 -3.24 14.07
N ARG A 257 5.99 -2.98 14.19
CA ARG A 257 5.01 -3.96 14.67
C ARG A 257 4.97 -5.20 13.79
N LYS A 258 4.88 -6.38 14.37
CA LYS A 258 4.67 -7.62 13.60
C LYS A 258 3.31 -8.22 13.87
N ALA A 259 2.80 -8.08 15.08
CA ALA A 259 1.49 -8.61 15.40
C ALA A 259 0.40 -7.74 14.79
N VAL A 260 -0.41 -8.35 13.93
CA VAL A 260 -1.60 -7.73 13.37
C VAL A 260 -2.81 -8.17 14.23
N VAL A 261 -3.55 -7.19 14.76
CA VAL A 261 -4.70 -7.46 15.65
C VAL A 261 -5.92 -7.90 14.83
N LYS A 262 -6.85 -8.64 15.47
CA LYS A 262 -8.09 -9.14 14.84
C LYS A 262 -8.84 -8.07 14.04
N ALA A 263 -8.96 -6.86 14.59
CA ALA A 263 -9.66 -5.75 13.94
C ALA A 263 -9.12 -5.41 12.54
N VAL A 264 -7.82 -5.61 12.27
CA VAL A 264 -7.24 -5.36 10.96
C VAL A 264 -7.70 -6.42 9.96
N TRP A 265 -7.69 -7.69 10.36
CA TRP A 265 -8.16 -8.80 9.52
C TRP A 265 -9.65 -8.66 9.22
N ASP A 266 -10.45 -8.25 10.20
CA ASP A 266 -11.88 -7.99 10.04
C ASP A 266 -12.14 -6.85 9.02
N VAL A 267 -11.29 -5.81 9.00
CA VAL A 267 -11.39 -4.70 8.03
C VAL A 267 -11.01 -5.16 6.62
N ASP A 268 -9.87 -5.86 6.48
CA ASP A 268 -9.43 -6.43 5.20
C ASP A 268 -10.48 -7.36 4.59
N GLU A 269 -11.04 -8.27 5.40
CA GLU A 269 -12.08 -9.20 4.98
C GLU A 269 -13.34 -8.48 4.50
N LYS A 270 -13.81 -7.45 5.21
CA LYS A 270 -15.01 -6.69 4.82
C LYS A 270 -14.81 -5.89 3.54
N LEU A 271 -13.65 -5.23 3.38
CA LEU A 271 -13.34 -4.49 2.14
C LEU A 271 -13.24 -5.45 0.94
N ALA A 272 -12.57 -6.59 1.12
CA ALA A 272 -12.49 -7.62 0.10
C ALA A 272 -13.87 -8.21 -0.23
N ALA A 273 -14.72 -8.41 0.78
CA ALA A 273 -16.09 -8.90 0.59
C ALA A 273 -16.91 -7.93 -0.28
N VAL A 274 -16.90 -6.62 0.02
CA VAL A 274 -17.56 -5.60 -0.81
C VAL A 274 -17.01 -5.62 -2.24
N SER A 275 -15.69 -5.66 -2.40
CA SER A 275 -15.06 -5.73 -3.73
C SER A 275 -15.47 -6.97 -4.53
N ASN A 276 -15.79 -8.08 -3.87
CA ASN A 276 -16.18 -9.34 -4.50
C ASN A 276 -17.69 -9.42 -4.80
N GLN A 277 -18.51 -8.45 -4.40
CA GLN A 277 -19.95 -8.48 -4.69
C GLN A 277 -20.27 -8.15 -6.16
N PHE A 278 -19.37 -7.47 -6.87
CA PHE A 278 -19.54 -7.11 -8.27
C PHE A 278 -18.33 -7.48 -9.12
N ASP A 279 -18.51 -7.53 -10.45
CA ASP A 279 -17.41 -7.63 -11.41
C ASP A 279 -17.37 -6.32 -12.20
N TYR A 280 -16.53 -5.40 -11.73
CA TYR A 280 -16.50 -4.03 -12.22
C TYR A 280 -16.31 -3.94 -13.74
N LEU A 281 -15.35 -4.68 -14.30
CA LEU A 281 -15.06 -4.60 -15.73
C LEU A 281 -16.16 -5.26 -16.56
N LEU A 282 -16.73 -6.37 -16.10
CA LEU A 282 -17.82 -7.03 -16.80
C LEU A 282 -19.08 -6.15 -16.87
N GLN A 283 -19.35 -5.38 -15.82
CA GLN A 283 -20.50 -4.46 -15.74
C GLN A 283 -20.36 -3.22 -16.63
N LEU A 284 -19.12 -2.83 -16.97
CA LEU A 284 -18.82 -1.71 -17.87
C LEU A 284 -18.55 -2.16 -19.32
N THR A 285 -18.69 -3.44 -19.61
CA THR A 285 -18.40 -4.01 -20.92
C THR A 285 -19.71 -4.22 -21.69
N PRO A 286 -19.91 -3.59 -22.87
CA PRO A 286 -21.10 -3.79 -23.67
C PRO A 286 -21.28 -5.25 -24.09
N VAL A 287 -22.53 -5.73 -24.12
CA VAL A 287 -22.87 -7.12 -24.52
C VAL A 287 -23.17 -7.25 -26.01
N ASN A 288 -23.41 -6.14 -26.70
CA ASN A 288 -23.85 -6.10 -28.10
C ASN A 288 -22.76 -5.57 -29.05
N THR A 289 -21.46 -5.73 -28.74
CA THR A 289 -20.35 -5.09 -29.48
C THR A 289 -20.35 -5.35 -30.99
N ASN A 290 -20.66 -6.58 -31.41
CA ASN A 290 -20.79 -6.94 -32.83
C ASN A 290 -22.03 -6.34 -33.50
N GLY A 291 -23.16 -6.30 -32.80
CA GLY A 291 -24.39 -5.67 -33.28
C GLY A 291 -24.23 -4.15 -33.43
N ALA A 292 -23.68 -3.51 -32.40
CA ALA A 292 -23.37 -2.08 -32.37
C ALA A 292 -22.42 -1.67 -33.51
N TRP A 293 -21.47 -2.55 -33.87
CA TRP A 293 -20.61 -2.32 -35.03
C TRP A 293 -21.36 -2.37 -36.36
N LYS A 294 -22.20 -3.39 -36.58
CA LYS A 294 -23.03 -3.48 -37.79
C LYS A 294 -23.97 -2.27 -37.90
N GLN A 295 -24.53 -1.82 -36.79
CA GLN A 295 -25.35 -0.60 -36.72
C GLN A 295 -24.53 0.64 -37.12
N PHE A 296 -23.31 0.78 -36.60
CA PHE A 296 -22.42 1.90 -36.92
C PHE A 296 -22.03 1.92 -38.40
N GLN A 297 -21.71 0.75 -38.98
CA GLN A 297 -21.44 0.59 -40.41
C GLN A 297 -22.64 0.95 -41.27
N ALA A 298 -23.83 0.42 -40.94
CA ALA A 298 -25.06 0.71 -41.67
C ALA A 298 -25.45 2.19 -41.61
N GLY A 299 -25.08 2.88 -40.53
CA GLY A 299 -25.24 4.32 -40.36
C GLY A 299 -24.18 5.18 -41.05
N GLY A 300 -23.33 4.61 -41.91
CA GLY A 300 -22.29 5.35 -42.64
C GLY A 300 -21.19 5.93 -41.75
N PHE A 301 -21.02 5.40 -40.54
CA PHE A 301 -20.09 5.92 -39.51
C PHE A 301 -20.42 7.33 -38.97
N ASP A 302 -21.66 7.79 -39.15
CA ASP A 302 -22.09 9.14 -38.77
C ASP A 302 -23.00 9.19 -37.54
N ARG A 303 -23.54 8.04 -37.12
CA ARG A 303 -24.45 7.93 -35.97
C ARG A 303 -23.83 7.08 -34.89
N VAL A 304 -23.76 7.59 -33.66
CA VAL A 304 -23.22 6.83 -32.53
C VAL A 304 -24.06 5.56 -32.34
N PRO A 305 -23.44 4.37 -32.24
CA PRO A 305 -24.17 3.14 -32.00
C PRO A 305 -24.69 3.07 -30.56
N GLU A 306 -25.73 2.28 -30.33
CA GLU A 306 -26.26 2.07 -28.99
C GLU A 306 -25.53 0.92 -28.29
N PHE A 307 -25.01 1.18 -27.09
CA PHE A 307 -24.34 0.16 -26.29
C PHE A 307 -25.31 -0.41 -25.25
N HIS A 308 -25.47 -1.72 -25.26
CA HIS A 308 -26.26 -2.43 -24.26
C HIS A 308 -25.35 -3.02 -23.20
N TYR A 309 -25.78 -2.91 -21.95
CA TYR A 309 -25.02 -3.40 -20.80
C TYR A 309 -25.82 -4.40 -19.99
N ARG A 310 -25.10 -5.21 -19.20
CA ARG A 310 -25.71 -6.10 -18.23
C ARG A 310 -26.46 -5.31 -17.16
N PRO A 311 -27.58 -5.83 -16.62
CA PRO A 311 -28.17 -5.32 -15.40
C PRO A 311 -27.15 -5.37 -14.26
N VAL A 312 -27.06 -4.30 -13.48
CA VAL A 312 -26.18 -4.23 -12.31
C VAL A 312 -26.78 -5.11 -11.20
N PRO A 313 -26.08 -6.15 -10.71
CA PRO A 313 -26.66 -7.15 -9.81
C PRO A 313 -26.65 -6.72 -8.34
N ILE A 314 -26.41 -5.43 -8.07
CA ILE A 314 -26.26 -4.87 -6.72
C ILE A 314 -27.09 -3.59 -6.61
N ASP A 315 -27.51 -3.25 -5.39
CA ASP A 315 -28.00 -1.92 -5.06
C ASP A 315 -26.80 -1.03 -4.62
N PRO A 316 -26.43 0.00 -5.40
CA PRO A 316 -25.31 0.87 -5.07
C PRO A 316 -25.43 1.57 -3.72
N THR A 317 -26.65 1.95 -3.31
CA THR A 317 -26.89 2.66 -2.05
C THR A 317 -26.69 1.74 -0.86
N VAL A 318 -27.21 0.52 -0.93
CA VAL A 318 -27.03 -0.50 0.12
C VAL A 318 -25.56 -0.86 0.23
N LEU A 319 -24.88 -1.10 -0.89
CA LEU A 319 -23.47 -1.48 -0.88
C LEU A 319 -22.56 -0.37 -0.36
N LYS A 320 -22.83 0.91 -0.68
CA LYS A 320 -22.11 2.04 -0.06
C LYS A 320 -22.30 2.07 1.46
N ARG A 321 -23.52 1.81 1.94
CA ARG A 321 -23.78 1.75 3.40
C ARG A 321 -22.98 0.62 4.06
N GLU A 322 -22.85 -0.53 3.41
CA GLU A 322 -21.99 -1.63 3.90
C GLU A 322 -20.51 -1.23 3.93
N LEU A 323 -20.03 -0.60 2.86
CA LEU A 323 -18.66 -0.11 2.72
C LEU A 323 -18.26 0.90 3.81
N TYR A 324 -19.15 1.85 4.13
CA TYR A 324 -18.88 2.86 5.16
C TYR A 324 -19.07 2.38 6.60
N LYS A 325 -19.67 1.20 6.81
CA LYS A 325 -19.72 0.54 8.13
C LYS A 325 -18.41 -0.15 8.51
N VAL A 326 -17.44 -0.24 7.60
CA VAL A 326 -16.15 -0.89 7.88
C VAL A 326 -15.32 -0.01 8.84
N PRO A 327 -14.94 -0.50 10.04
CA PRO A 327 -14.36 0.32 11.10
C PRO A 327 -12.84 0.51 10.92
N ILE A 328 -12.42 1.16 9.83
CA ILE A 328 -11.01 1.37 9.46
C ILE A 328 -10.26 2.18 10.54
N GLU A 329 -10.96 3.05 11.28
CA GLU A 329 -10.43 3.83 12.39
C GLU A 329 -9.88 2.99 13.54
N ARG A 330 -10.30 1.72 13.66
CA ARG A 330 -9.79 0.78 14.67
C ARG A 330 -8.43 0.18 14.31
N THR A 331 -7.90 0.47 13.11
CA THR A 331 -6.59 0.02 12.67
C THR A 331 -5.50 0.88 13.32
N GLU A 332 -4.82 0.32 14.32
CA GLU A 332 -3.73 1.01 15.04
C GLU A 332 -2.51 1.25 14.15
N ASP A 333 -2.25 0.37 13.18
CA ASP A 333 -1.11 0.47 12.26
C ASP A 333 -1.34 1.56 11.19
N PRO A 334 -0.50 2.61 11.15
CA PRO A 334 -0.58 3.67 10.14
C PRO A 334 -0.60 3.23 8.68
N ALA A 335 0.25 2.27 8.32
CA ALA A 335 0.47 1.89 6.93
C ALA A 335 -0.75 1.10 6.42
N LEU A 336 -1.25 0.17 7.25
CA LEU A 336 -2.46 -0.61 6.92
C LEU A 336 -3.71 0.28 6.91
N GLN A 337 -3.83 1.19 7.88
CA GLN A 337 -4.96 2.13 7.92
C GLN A 337 -5.07 2.96 6.64
N ARG A 338 -3.92 3.42 6.11
CA ARG A 338 -3.86 4.15 4.85
C ARG A 338 -4.32 3.29 3.66
N LEU A 339 -3.77 2.09 3.52
CA LEU A 339 -4.16 1.17 2.43
C LEU A 339 -5.67 0.88 2.42
N PHE A 340 -6.26 0.70 3.61
CA PHE A 340 -7.69 0.46 3.73
C PHE A 340 -8.55 1.68 3.37
N GLN A 341 -8.09 2.89 3.70
CA GLN A 341 -8.77 4.14 3.31
C GLN A 341 -8.76 4.33 1.80
N GLU A 342 -7.57 4.21 1.18
CA GLU A 342 -7.41 4.31 -0.27
C GLU A 342 -8.30 3.26 -0.96
N LYS A 343 -8.40 2.04 -0.43
CA LYS A 343 -9.29 1.01 -0.98
C LYS A 343 -10.77 1.32 -0.78
N GLN A 344 -11.17 1.88 0.36
CA GLN A 344 -12.54 2.29 0.60
C GLN A 344 -12.98 3.38 -0.39
N GLU A 345 -12.13 4.37 -0.62
CA GLU A 345 -12.35 5.45 -1.59
C GLU A 345 -12.47 4.89 -3.03
N GLU A 346 -11.57 3.97 -3.43
CA GLU A 346 -11.65 3.31 -4.74
C GLU A 346 -12.97 2.55 -4.92
N LEU A 347 -13.39 1.78 -3.91
CA LEU A 347 -14.64 1.01 -3.98
C LEU A 347 -15.86 1.92 -4.06
N GLU A 348 -15.84 3.04 -3.33
CA GLU A 348 -16.92 4.03 -3.40
C GLU A 348 -17.06 4.58 -4.82
N LEU A 349 -15.95 5.00 -5.45
CA LEU A 349 -15.93 5.50 -6.82
C LEU A 349 -16.42 4.46 -7.81
N LYS A 350 -15.94 3.21 -7.69
CA LYS A 350 -16.40 2.10 -8.55
C LYS A 350 -17.91 1.87 -8.43
N ILE A 351 -18.47 1.93 -7.23
CA ILE A 351 -19.91 1.77 -7.00
C ILE A 351 -20.69 2.96 -7.59
N SER A 352 -20.18 4.19 -7.46
CA SER A 352 -20.76 5.39 -8.08
C SER A 352 -20.80 5.26 -9.60
N MET A 353 -19.70 4.83 -10.21
CA MET A 353 -19.60 4.65 -11.67
C MET A 353 -20.60 3.62 -12.19
N LEU A 354 -20.86 2.54 -11.44
CA LEU A 354 -21.89 1.56 -11.83
C LEU A 354 -23.31 2.14 -11.77
N ARG A 355 -23.59 3.02 -10.79
CA ARG A 355 -24.88 3.73 -10.68
C ARG A 355 -25.05 4.75 -11.81
N ASP A 356 -23.99 5.47 -12.13
CA ASP A 356 -24.01 6.62 -13.03
C ASP A 356 -23.65 6.27 -14.47
N ARG A 357 -23.62 4.97 -14.81
CA ARG A 357 -23.44 4.44 -16.16
C ARG A 357 -24.42 5.11 -17.13
N ASP A 358 -23.89 5.51 -18.29
CA ASP A 358 -24.60 6.22 -19.37
C ASP A 358 -25.12 7.62 -18.96
N THR A 359 -24.53 8.23 -17.93
CA THR A 359 -24.78 9.62 -17.54
C THR A 359 -23.50 10.48 -17.65
N PRO A 360 -23.62 11.82 -17.77
CA PRO A 360 -22.44 12.71 -17.79
C PRO A 360 -21.56 12.63 -16.52
N ARG A 361 -22.10 12.15 -15.39
CA ARG A 361 -21.32 11.99 -14.14
C ARG A 361 -20.23 10.93 -14.26
N PHE A 362 -20.45 9.91 -15.10
CA PHE A 362 -19.54 8.78 -15.27
C PHE A 362 -18.11 9.21 -15.65
N LEU A 363 -17.98 10.18 -16.57
CA LEU A 363 -16.67 10.65 -17.03
C LEU A 363 -15.87 11.29 -15.88
N TYR A 364 -16.51 12.09 -15.03
CA TYR A 364 -15.84 12.73 -13.90
C TYR A 364 -15.38 11.72 -12.84
N GLU A 365 -16.18 10.69 -12.61
CA GLU A 365 -15.82 9.58 -11.71
C GLU A 365 -14.70 8.72 -12.32
N SER A 366 -14.72 8.48 -13.63
CA SER A 366 -13.62 7.82 -14.35
C SER A 366 -12.32 8.62 -14.25
N LEU A 367 -12.38 9.96 -14.36
CA LEU A 367 -11.24 10.85 -14.19
C LEU A 367 -10.70 10.81 -12.75
N GLN A 368 -11.56 10.70 -11.74
CA GLN A 368 -11.12 10.54 -10.35
C GLN A 368 -10.45 9.19 -10.12
N LEU A 369 -10.98 8.11 -10.72
CA LEU A 369 -10.49 6.75 -10.50
C LEU A 369 -9.22 6.42 -11.31
N PHE A 370 -9.20 6.76 -12.60
CA PHE A 370 -8.12 6.41 -13.54
C PHE A 370 -7.28 7.60 -13.98
N GLY A 371 -7.62 8.83 -13.59
CA GLY A 371 -6.95 10.04 -14.06
C GLY A 371 -7.25 10.36 -15.53
N GLY A 372 -6.73 11.51 -15.97
CA GLY A 372 -6.73 11.92 -17.38
C GLY A 372 -5.39 11.64 -18.09
N VAL A 373 -5.30 12.13 -19.34
CA VAL A 373 -4.08 12.07 -20.15
C VAL A 373 -3.32 13.39 -20.04
N LYS A 374 -2.14 13.34 -19.42
CA LYS A 374 -1.20 14.47 -19.34
C LYS A 374 -0.52 14.69 -20.71
N ASP A 375 -0.07 15.92 -20.95
CA ASP A 375 0.50 16.33 -22.25
C ASP A 375 1.76 15.53 -22.63
N ASP A 376 2.59 15.17 -21.65
CA ASP A 376 3.78 14.33 -21.86
C ASP A 376 3.43 12.90 -22.32
N LEU A 377 2.34 12.33 -21.80
CA LEU A 377 1.84 11.03 -22.23
C LEU A 377 1.18 11.11 -23.61
N LEU A 378 0.45 12.19 -23.89
CA LEU A 378 -0.14 12.46 -25.20
C LEU A 378 0.94 12.58 -26.27
N GLN A 379 2.00 13.34 -26.00
CA GLN A 379 3.10 13.51 -26.93
C GLN A 379 3.77 12.17 -27.25
N LEU A 380 4.09 11.38 -26.22
CA LEU A 380 4.62 10.03 -26.40
C LEU A 380 3.71 9.15 -27.28
N ALA A 381 2.40 9.21 -27.07
CA ALA A 381 1.45 8.46 -27.89
C ALA A 381 1.46 8.92 -29.36
N LYS A 382 1.49 10.24 -29.61
CA LYS A 382 1.60 10.78 -30.97
C LYS A 382 2.91 10.38 -31.65
N ASP A 383 4.03 10.46 -30.93
CA ASP A 383 5.35 10.06 -31.43
C ASP A 383 5.36 8.58 -31.83
N LEU A 384 4.77 7.70 -31.00
CA LEU A 384 4.62 6.28 -31.31
C LEU A 384 3.78 6.05 -32.56
N LEU A 385 2.66 6.77 -32.73
CA LEU A 385 1.79 6.63 -33.90
C LEU A 385 2.45 7.14 -35.18
N ASN A 386 3.33 8.14 -35.08
CA ASN A 386 4.08 8.69 -36.20
C ASN A 386 5.24 7.78 -36.63
N GLN A 387 5.97 7.20 -35.67
CA GLN A 387 7.12 6.34 -35.95
C GLN A 387 6.71 4.94 -36.42
N LEU A 388 5.71 4.36 -35.77
CA LEU A 388 5.19 3.05 -36.15
C LEU A 388 4.16 3.26 -37.25
N THR A 389 4.51 3.06 -38.51
CA THR A 389 3.52 3.06 -39.60
C THR A 389 2.67 1.79 -39.57
N ALA A 390 1.48 1.83 -40.18
CA ALA A 390 0.66 0.64 -40.36
C ALA A 390 1.39 -0.32 -41.32
N LYS A 391 2.18 -1.26 -40.79
CA LYS A 391 2.74 -2.35 -41.59
C LYS A 391 1.69 -3.45 -41.71
N SER A 392 1.35 -3.78 -42.95
CA SER A 392 0.58 -4.95 -43.35
C SER A 392 1.46 -6.21 -43.30
N SER A 393 1.93 -6.59 -42.12
CA SER A 393 2.37 -7.96 -41.89
C SER A 393 1.17 -8.73 -41.37
N GLU A 394 0.32 -9.19 -42.29
CA GLU A 394 -0.66 -10.21 -41.95
C GLU A 394 0.10 -11.47 -41.58
N ASP A 395 -0.12 -11.95 -40.35
CA ASP A 395 0.45 -13.19 -39.88
C ASP A 395 -0.19 -14.33 -40.69
N GLN A 396 0.55 -14.93 -41.63
CA GLN A 396 0.03 -15.92 -42.59
C GLN A 396 -0.28 -17.30 -41.94
N GLY A 397 -0.20 -17.39 -40.62
CA GLY A 397 -0.53 -18.60 -39.87
C GLY A 397 -2.04 -18.83 -39.75
N ILE A 398 -2.44 -20.11 -39.74
CA ILE A 398 -3.82 -20.50 -39.41
C ILE A 398 -4.15 -19.99 -38.00
N SER A 399 -5.21 -19.18 -37.90
CA SER A 399 -5.66 -18.65 -36.61
C SER A 399 -6.15 -19.75 -35.68
N LEU A 400 -5.81 -19.66 -34.40
CA LEU A 400 -6.30 -20.52 -33.34
C LEU A 400 -7.70 -20.11 -32.91
N SER A 401 -8.57 -21.10 -32.68
CA SER A 401 -9.88 -20.90 -32.07
C SER A 401 -9.79 -20.65 -30.56
N ALA A 402 -10.92 -20.25 -29.98
CA ALA A 402 -11.11 -20.09 -28.55
C ALA A 402 -10.76 -21.37 -27.76
N GLU A 403 -11.19 -22.54 -28.25
CA GLU A 403 -10.97 -23.84 -27.60
C GLU A 403 -9.51 -24.26 -27.67
N ALA A 404 -8.84 -24.03 -28.81
CA ALA A 404 -7.42 -24.32 -28.95
C ALA A 404 -6.59 -23.47 -27.98
N PHE A 405 -6.90 -22.18 -27.87
CA PHE A 405 -6.25 -21.29 -26.90
C PHE A 405 -6.56 -21.72 -25.45
N ALA A 406 -7.81 -22.11 -25.15
CA ALA A 406 -8.18 -22.62 -23.84
C ALA A 406 -7.34 -23.84 -23.43
N GLY A 407 -7.11 -24.78 -24.35
CA GLY A 407 -6.26 -25.95 -24.10
C GLY A 407 -4.80 -25.57 -23.80
N LEU A 408 -4.26 -24.53 -24.47
CA LEU A 408 -2.91 -24.02 -24.17
C LEU A 408 -2.85 -23.32 -22.81
N ALA A 409 -3.89 -22.57 -22.44
CA ALA A 409 -3.98 -21.94 -21.12
C ALA A 409 -4.09 -22.98 -19.99
N GLU A 410 -4.87 -24.06 -20.16
CA GLU A 410 -4.95 -25.15 -19.18
C GLU A 410 -3.59 -25.84 -18.97
N LYS A 411 -2.81 -26.06 -20.04
CA LYS A 411 -1.43 -26.57 -19.92
C LYS A 411 -0.54 -25.63 -19.13
N GLU A 412 -0.63 -24.32 -19.36
CA GLU A 412 0.10 -23.32 -18.59
C GLU A 412 -0.35 -23.32 -17.12
N PHE A 413 -1.65 -23.52 -16.83
CA PHE A 413 -2.14 -23.66 -15.46
C PHE A 413 -1.57 -24.90 -14.77
N ASP A 414 -1.43 -26.03 -15.47
CA ASP A 414 -0.83 -27.24 -14.93
C ASP A 414 0.60 -26.99 -14.47
N LEU A 415 1.39 -26.23 -15.22
CA LEU A 415 2.76 -25.88 -14.83
C LEU A 415 2.79 -25.07 -13.53
N TYR A 416 1.90 -24.09 -13.37
CA TYR A 416 1.79 -23.36 -12.11
C TYR A 416 1.24 -24.22 -10.96
N ARG A 417 0.36 -25.20 -11.25
CA ARG A 417 -0.14 -26.17 -10.25
C ARG A 417 0.98 -27.04 -9.66
N HIS A 418 2.02 -27.36 -10.43
CA HIS A 418 3.18 -28.11 -9.94
C HIS A 418 3.97 -27.32 -8.89
N VAL A 419 4.11 -25.99 -9.06
CA VAL A 419 4.80 -25.11 -8.10
C VAL A 419 3.90 -24.76 -6.91
N CYS A 420 2.61 -24.56 -7.17
CA CYS A 420 1.62 -24.17 -6.17
C CYS A 420 0.31 -24.94 -6.37
N PRO A 421 0.04 -25.99 -5.57
CA PRO A 421 -1.17 -26.81 -5.70
C PRO A 421 -2.50 -26.04 -5.56
N ASP A 422 -2.46 -24.83 -4.97
CA ASP A 422 -3.61 -23.95 -4.83
C ASP A 422 -3.90 -23.08 -6.08
N PHE A 423 -3.08 -23.17 -7.13
CA PHE A 423 -3.32 -22.53 -8.43
C PHE A 423 -4.46 -23.24 -9.19
N LYS A 424 -5.70 -23.03 -8.73
CA LYS A 424 -6.91 -23.71 -9.22
C LYS A 424 -7.60 -22.96 -10.36
N ALA A 425 -6.81 -22.35 -11.25
CA ALA A 425 -7.32 -21.61 -12.40
C ALA A 425 -8.05 -22.54 -13.38
N LYS A 426 -9.05 -21.98 -14.06
CA LYS A 426 -9.84 -22.66 -15.10
C LYS A 426 -10.19 -21.70 -16.22
N THR A 427 -10.29 -22.24 -17.42
CA THR A 427 -10.82 -21.55 -18.60
C THR A 427 -12.34 -21.64 -18.65
N HIS A 428 -12.98 -20.64 -19.26
CA HIS A 428 -14.41 -20.64 -19.56
C HIS A 428 -14.65 -19.94 -20.89
N VAL A 429 -15.09 -20.69 -21.89
CA VAL A 429 -15.46 -20.14 -23.20
C VAL A 429 -16.92 -19.70 -23.16
N ALA A 430 -17.19 -18.44 -23.51
CA ALA A 430 -18.53 -17.83 -23.44
C ALA A 430 -18.73 -16.80 -24.56
N SER A 431 -19.98 -16.62 -25.01
CA SER A 431 -20.33 -15.69 -26.09
C SER A 431 -20.52 -14.24 -25.62
N ASP A 432 -20.77 -14.02 -24.33
CA ASP A 432 -21.11 -12.71 -23.78
C ASP A 432 -19.87 -11.91 -23.30
N VAL A 433 -18.68 -12.49 -23.36
CA VAL A 433 -17.42 -11.86 -22.95
C VAL A 433 -16.77 -11.19 -24.16
N ASN A 434 -16.14 -10.01 -24.01
CA ASN A 434 -15.38 -9.40 -25.09
C ASN A 434 -13.89 -9.76 -25.01
N GLY A 435 -13.38 -10.48 -26.01
CA GLY A 435 -11.97 -10.88 -26.09
C GLY A 435 -11.56 -11.87 -24.99
N LEU A 436 -10.53 -11.51 -24.22
CA LEU A 436 -10.06 -12.25 -23.05
C LEU A 436 -10.27 -11.40 -21.80
N ILE A 437 -10.83 -11.99 -20.74
CA ILE A 437 -11.01 -11.31 -19.45
C ILE A 437 -10.65 -12.28 -18.33
N VAL A 438 -9.77 -11.84 -17.42
CA VAL A 438 -9.56 -12.53 -16.15
C VAL A 438 -10.55 -12.03 -15.11
N SER A 439 -11.39 -12.93 -14.62
CA SER A 439 -12.34 -12.65 -13.53
C SER A 439 -12.26 -13.72 -12.46
N ARG A 440 -12.02 -13.28 -11.21
CA ARG A 440 -12.05 -14.12 -9.99
C ARG A 440 -11.28 -15.45 -10.13
N GLY A 441 -10.08 -15.41 -10.71
CA GLY A 441 -9.22 -16.58 -10.87
C GLY A 441 -9.59 -17.50 -12.03
N LYS A 442 -10.47 -17.07 -12.93
CA LYS A 442 -10.83 -17.74 -14.17
C LYS A 442 -10.39 -16.90 -15.37
N LEU A 443 -10.02 -17.59 -16.45
CA LEU A 443 -9.80 -16.99 -17.75
C LEU A 443 -11.06 -17.14 -18.59
N LEU A 444 -11.78 -16.04 -18.82
CA LEU A 444 -12.94 -15.99 -19.68
C LEU A 444 -12.50 -15.70 -21.12
N ILE A 445 -12.96 -16.53 -22.05
CA ILE A 445 -12.54 -16.52 -23.46
C ILE A 445 -13.79 -16.32 -24.31
N ASN A 446 -13.82 -15.30 -25.15
CA ASN A 446 -14.90 -15.13 -26.12
C ASN A 446 -14.96 -16.34 -27.08
N SER A 447 -16.15 -16.89 -27.30
CA SER A 447 -16.34 -18.07 -28.18
C SER A 447 -16.02 -17.83 -29.65
N GLU A 448 -16.05 -16.57 -30.09
CA GLU A 448 -15.71 -16.16 -31.47
C GLU A 448 -14.24 -15.71 -31.57
N LEU A 449 -13.43 -15.95 -30.54
CA LEU A 449 -12.03 -15.57 -30.54
C LEU A 449 -11.26 -16.34 -31.62
N SER A 450 -10.62 -15.58 -32.50
CA SER A 450 -9.69 -16.05 -33.52
C SER A 450 -8.37 -15.32 -33.35
N LEU A 451 -7.30 -16.07 -33.06
CA LEU A 451 -6.00 -15.51 -32.70
C LEU A 451 -4.88 -16.01 -33.62
N PRO A 452 -4.04 -15.12 -34.15
CA PRO A 452 -2.86 -15.56 -34.88
C PRO A 452 -1.87 -16.26 -33.92
N PRO A 453 -1.15 -17.31 -34.38
CA PRO A 453 -0.20 -18.06 -33.55
C PRO A 453 0.85 -17.19 -32.82
N SER A 454 1.34 -16.12 -33.47
CA SER A 454 2.32 -15.19 -32.86
C SER A 454 1.83 -14.53 -31.57
N ARG A 455 0.51 -14.39 -31.38
CA ARG A 455 -0.06 -13.71 -30.20
C ARG A 455 -0.27 -14.63 -29.01
N VAL A 456 -0.16 -15.95 -29.18
CA VAL A 456 -0.44 -16.92 -28.12
C VAL A 456 0.47 -16.72 -26.91
N LYS A 457 1.80 -16.67 -27.13
CA LYS A 457 2.78 -16.50 -26.04
C LYS A 457 2.58 -15.17 -25.31
N ALA A 458 2.31 -14.10 -26.06
CA ALA A 458 2.02 -12.77 -25.52
C ALA A 458 0.79 -12.78 -24.60
N LEU A 459 -0.30 -13.40 -25.05
CA LEU A 459 -1.56 -13.45 -24.31
C LEU A 459 -1.50 -14.37 -23.09
N LEU A 460 -0.75 -15.48 -23.16
CA LEU A 460 -0.49 -16.31 -21.98
C LEU A 460 0.32 -15.54 -20.93
N ALA A 461 1.37 -14.82 -21.33
CA ALA A 461 2.14 -13.97 -20.41
C ALA A 461 1.28 -12.84 -19.80
N HIS A 462 0.44 -12.21 -20.62
CA HIS A 462 -0.45 -11.12 -20.21
C HIS A 462 -1.54 -11.60 -19.23
N GLU A 463 -2.36 -12.57 -19.65
CA GLU A 463 -3.54 -12.98 -18.87
C GLU A 463 -3.18 -13.94 -17.75
N VAL A 464 -2.30 -14.92 -18.03
CA VAL A 464 -1.93 -15.95 -17.05
C VAL A 464 -0.74 -15.50 -16.21
N GLY A 465 0.37 -15.13 -16.85
CA GLY A 465 1.62 -14.75 -16.21
C GLY A 465 1.54 -13.44 -15.42
N THR A 466 0.51 -12.62 -15.64
CA THR A 466 0.28 -11.39 -14.86
C THR A 466 -1.03 -11.47 -14.07
N HIS A 467 -2.21 -11.40 -14.72
CA HIS A 467 -3.48 -11.19 -14.00
C HIS A 467 -3.93 -12.38 -13.14
N LEU A 468 -3.82 -13.61 -13.64
CA LEU A 468 -4.11 -14.81 -12.84
C LEU A 468 -3.03 -15.07 -11.81
N LEU A 469 -1.76 -14.96 -12.19
CA LEU A 469 -0.63 -15.18 -11.28
C LEU A 469 -0.70 -14.27 -10.06
N THR A 470 -0.92 -12.96 -10.24
CA THR A 470 -1.02 -12.01 -9.12
C THR A 470 -2.30 -12.23 -8.31
N TYR A 471 -3.39 -12.69 -8.92
CA TYR A 471 -4.59 -13.11 -8.19
C TYR A 471 -4.29 -14.29 -7.25
N TYR A 472 -3.65 -15.35 -7.74
CA TYR A 472 -3.33 -16.52 -6.92
C TYR A 472 -2.25 -16.24 -5.88
N ASN A 473 -1.20 -15.48 -6.23
CA ASN A 473 -0.21 -15.02 -5.26
C ASN A 473 -0.87 -14.19 -4.15
N GLY A 474 -1.77 -13.28 -4.49
CA GLY A 474 -2.54 -12.50 -3.53
C GLY A 474 -3.41 -13.36 -2.61
N ARG A 475 -3.94 -14.50 -3.09
CA ARG A 475 -4.73 -15.44 -2.27
C ARG A 475 -3.88 -16.20 -1.26
N GLN A 476 -2.57 -16.32 -1.51
CA GLN A 476 -1.60 -16.94 -0.61
C GLN A 476 -1.04 -15.96 0.43
N GLN A 477 -1.37 -14.68 0.30
CA GLN A 477 -1.01 -13.66 1.29
C GLN A 477 -2.03 -13.61 2.43
N PRO A 478 -1.63 -13.15 3.63
CA PRO A 478 -2.54 -13.00 4.75
C PRO A 478 -3.70 -12.01 4.50
N PHE A 479 -3.50 -11.02 3.63
CA PHE A 479 -4.51 -9.99 3.31
C PHE A 479 -5.27 -10.35 2.02
N ARG A 480 -6.59 -10.44 2.11
CA ARG A 480 -7.50 -10.69 0.98
C ARG A 480 -7.49 -9.53 -0.03
N LEU A 481 -7.17 -8.32 0.42
CA LEU A 481 -6.99 -7.20 -0.49
C LEU A 481 -5.88 -7.39 -1.52
N LEU A 482 -4.92 -8.29 -1.29
CA LEU A 482 -3.86 -8.57 -2.27
C LEU A 482 -4.32 -9.42 -3.45
N TYR A 483 -5.42 -10.18 -3.37
CA TYR A 483 -6.01 -10.81 -4.57
C TYR A 483 -7.15 -9.99 -5.18
N SER A 484 -7.90 -9.27 -4.35
CA SER A 484 -9.00 -8.41 -4.82
C SER A 484 -8.51 -7.07 -5.39
N GLY A 485 -7.30 -6.64 -5.01
CA GLY A 485 -6.63 -5.44 -5.50
C GLY A 485 -6.58 -4.31 -4.48
N LEU A 486 -5.37 -3.81 -4.18
CA LEU A 486 -5.19 -2.53 -3.50
C LEU A 486 -5.57 -1.35 -4.41
N ALA A 487 -5.83 -0.18 -3.86
CA ALA A 487 -6.26 0.99 -4.64
C ALA A 487 -5.34 1.30 -5.86
N GLY A 488 -5.91 1.53 -7.04
CA GLY A 488 -5.16 1.92 -8.25
C GLY A 488 -4.25 0.83 -8.83
N TYR A 489 -4.44 -0.43 -8.44
CA TYR A 489 -3.59 -1.55 -8.90
C TYR A 489 -3.63 -1.77 -10.42
N GLU A 490 -4.68 -1.31 -11.10
CA GLU A 490 -4.90 -1.55 -12.53
C GLU A 490 -3.75 -1.01 -13.37
N GLU A 491 -3.24 0.20 -13.09
CA GLU A 491 -2.15 0.78 -13.88
C GLU A 491 -0.89 -0.08 -13.84
N LEU A 492 -0.51 -0.57 -12.66
CA LEU A 492 0.65 -1.45 -12.52
C LEU A 492 0.40 -2.81 -13.19
N GLN A 493 -0.78 -3.40 -13.00
CA GLN A 493 -1.10 -4.69 -13.63
C GLN A 493 -1.07 -4.62 -15.15
N GLU A 494 -1.71 -3.61 -15.76
CA GLU A 494 -1.70 -3.45 -17.21
C GLU A 494 -0.30 -3.13 -17.74
N GLY A 495 0.48 -2.32 -17.01
CA GLY A 495 1.87 -2.05 -17.35
C GLY A 495 2.77 -3.29 -17.31
N LEU A 496 2.64 -4.11 -16.25
CA LEU A 496 3.33 -5.40 -16.12
C LEU A 496 2.92 -6.37 -17.22
N ALA A 497 1.64 -6.40 -17.56
CA ALA A 497 1.13 -7.30 -18.58
C ALA A 497 1.69 -6.94 -19.96
N VAL A 498 1.76 -5.64 -20.31
CA VAL A 498 2.41 -5.20 -21.57
C VAL A 498 3.92 -5.44 -21.54
N LEU A 499 4.60 -5.22 -20.40
CA LEU A 499 6.01 -5.58 -20.25
C LEU A 499 6.22 -7.09 -20.46
N SER A 500 5.32 -7.93 -19.93
CA SER A 500 5.40 -9.38 -20.12
C SER A 500 5.27 -9.77 -21.60
N GLU A 501 4.41 -9.08 -22.36
CA GLU A 501 4.32 -9.26 -23.82
C GLU A 501 5.68 -9.00 -24.49
N TYR A 502 6.42 -7.96 -24.07
CA TYR A 502 7.76 -7.69 -24.60
C TYR A 502 8.78 -8.75 -24.21
N LEU A 503 8.84 -9.13 -22.93
CA LEU A 503 9.84 -10.07 -22.42
C LEU A 503 9.76 -11.42 -23.13
N VAL A 504 8.56 -11.84 -23.51
CA VAL A 504 8.34 -13.09 -24.24
C VAL A 504 8.46 -13.00 -25.75
N ASP A 505 8.84 -11.85 -26.31
CA ASP A 505 8.89 -11.57 -27.77
C ASP A 505 7.52 -11.46 -28.46
N GLY A 506 6.49 -11.11 -27.71
CA GLY A 506 5.11 -11.07 -28.18
C GLY A 506 4.56 -9.68 -28.47
N LEU A 507 5.31 -8.62 -28.15
CA LEU A 507 4.88 -7.23 -28.30
C LEU A 507 5.12 -6.74 -29.73
N SER A 508 4.05 -6.44 -30.47
CA SER A 508 4.14 -6.01 -31.88
C SER A 508 3.97 -4.50 -32.08
N HIS A 509 4.35 -4.00 -33.26
CA HIS A 509 4.10 -2.60 -33.67
C HIS A 509 2.61 -2.26 -33.64
N ASN A 510 1.74 -3.14 -34.17
CA ASN A 510 0.30 -2.92 -34.17
C ASN A 510 -0.26 -2.85 -32.75
N ARG A 511 0.28 -3.67 -31.84
CA ARG A 511 -0.08 -3.61 -30.42
C ARG A 511 0.33 -2.27 -29.79
N MET A 512 1.54 -1.79 -30.04
CA MET A 512 2.00 -0.49 -29.55
C MET A 512 1.19 0.68 -30.14
N ARG A 513 0.89 0.67 -31.45
CA ARG A 513 -0.01 1.64 -32.09
C ARG A 513 -1.38 1.65 -31.41
N GLN A 514 -1.96 0.47 -31.12
CA GLN A 514 -3.25 0.38 -30.43
C GLN A 514 -3.21 1.02 -29.03
N LEU A 515 -2.15 0.81 -28.25
CA LEU A 515 -2.01 1.40 -26.92
C LEU A 515 -1.86 2.93 -27.00
N ALA A 516 -1.11 3.43 -27.98
CA ALA A 516 -0.97 4.87 -28.22
C ALA A 516 -2.29 5.52 -28.67
N ALA A 517 -3.01 4.90 -29.60
CA ALA A 517 -4.31 5.38 -30.06
C ALA A 517 -5.36 5.43 -28.94
N ARG A 518 -5.33 4.51 -27.99
CA ARG A 518 -6.17 4.57 -26.78
C ARG A 518 -5.91 5.82 -25.95
N VAL A 519 -4.65 6.23 -25.80
CA VAL A 519 -4.29 7.48 -25.09
C VAL A 519 -4.83 8.69 -25.83
N VAL A 520 -4.67 8.74 -27.17
CA VAL A 520 -5.21 9.84 -27.99
C VAL A 520 -6.74 9.90 -27.88
N ALA A 521 -7.43 8.76 -27.98
CA ALA A 521 -8.88 8.68 -27.87
C ALA A 521 -9.38 9.14 -26.48
N VAL A 522 -8.70 8.75 -25.40
CA VAL A 522 -9.04 9.24 -24.04
C VAL A 522 -8.85 10.75 -23.96
N ARG A 523 -7.79 11.30 -24.55
CA ARG A 523 -7.59 12.76 -24.56
C ARG A 523 -8.70 13.48 -25.34
N GLN A 524 -9.05 12.98 -26.51
CA GLN A 524 -10.13 13.56 -27.32
C GLN A 524 -11.48 13.53 -26.58
N LEU A 525 -11.82 12.42 -25.92
CA LEU A 525 -12.99 12.33 -25.05
C LEU A 525 -12.98 13.41 -23.96
N THR A 526 -11.86 13.59 -23.26
CA THR A 526 -11.76 14.58 -22.17
C THR A 526 -11.75 16.03 -22.67
N ASP A 527 -11.34 16.25 -23.91
CA ASP A 527 -11.38 17.55 -24.59
C ASP A 527 -12.75 17.85 -25.22
N GLY A 528 -13.72 16.93 -25.08
CA GLY A 528 -15.12 17.11 -25.51
C GLY A 528 -15.43 16.61 -26.91
N ALA A 529 -14.53 15.88 -27.55
CA ALA A 529 -14.83 15.23 -28.84
C ALA A 529 -15.96 14.21 -28.68
N SER A 530 -16.75 14.06 -29.74
CA SER A 530 -17.76 13.02 -29.88
C SER A 530 -17.15 11.69 -30.31
N PHE A 531 -17.92 10.61 -30.12
CA PHE A 531 -17.56 9.27 -30.60
C PHE A 531 -17.15 9.26 -32.08
N VAL A 532 -17.92 9.95 -32.92
CA VAL A 532 -17.70 9.98 -34.37
C VAL A 532 -16.43 10.77 -34.72
N GLU A 533 -16.18 11.90 -34.04
CA GLU A 533 -14.95 12.68 -34.24
C GLU A 533 -13.71 11.88 -33.86
N THR A 534 -13.71 11.20 -32.71
CA THR A 534 -12.60 10.32 -32.33
C THR A 534 -12.41 9.16 -33.30
N PHE A 535 -13.49 8.48 -33.71
CA PHE A 535 -13.41 7.42 -34.70
C PHE A 535 -12.77 7.89 -36.01
N ARG A 536 -13.25 9.02 -36.55
CA ARG A 536 -12.73 9.60 -37.80
C ARG A 536 -11.28 10.04 -37.66
N SER A 537 -10.90 10.60 -36.51
CA SER A 537 -9.50 10.98 -36.26
C SER A 537 -8.58 9.76 -36.25
N LEU A 538 -8.99 8.67 -35.59
CA LEU A 538 -8.22 7.41 -35.61
C LEU A 538 -8.11 6.82 -37.02
N GLU A 539 -9.18 6.86 -37.81
CA GLU A 539 -9.18 6.36 -39.18
C GLU A 539 -8.32 7.24 -40.11
N ARG A 540 -8.58 8.55 -40.15
CA ARG A 540 -8.04 9.48 -41.14
C ARG A 540 -6.66 10.01 -40.77
N ASP A 541 -6.47 10.44 -39.53
CA ASP A 541 -5.23 11.11 -39.11
C ASP A 541 -4.16 10.09 -38.72
N TYR A 542 -4.57 8.95 -38.17
CA TYR A 542 -3.67 7.91 -37.67
C TYR A 542 -3.66 6.63 -38.50
N GLY A 543 -4.50 6.51 -39.53
CA GLY A 543 -4.46 5.41 -40.51
C GLY A 543 -4.88 4.05 -39.95
N PHE A 544 -5.78 4.01 -38.96
CA PHE A 544 -6.38 2.74 -38.52
C PHE A 544 -7.48 2.30 -39.47
N SER A 545 -7.58 1.00 -39.75
CA SER A 545 -8.78 0.47 -40.41
C SER A 545 -10.00 0.64 -39.51
N GLN A 546 -11.18 0.68 -40.13
CA GLN A 546 -12.43 1.07 -39.47
C GLN A 546 -12.73 0.22 -38.22
N ARG A 547 -12.54 -1.11 -38.30
CA ARG A 547 -12.87 -2.00 -37.17
C ARG A 547 -11.96 -1.78 -35.95
N PRO A 548 -10.62 -1.73 -36.07
CA PRO A 548 -9.74 -1.29 -34.98
C PRO A 548 -10.04 0.12 -34.44
N ALA A 549 -10.27 1.11 -35.31
CA ALA A 549 -10.61 2.48 -34.89
C ALA A 549 -11.88 2.48 -34.03
N TYR A 550 -12.94 1.82 -34.51
CA TYR A 550 -14.18 1.64 -33.78
C TYR A 550 -13.99 0.96 -32.43
N ASN A 551 -13.22 -0.14 -32.38
CA ASN A 551 -12.99 -0.88 -31.14
C ASN A 551 -12.27 -0.04 -30.09
N ILE A 552 -11.34 0.83 -30.51
CA ILE A 552 -10.66 1.77 -29.62
C ILE A 552 -11.65 2.82 -29.11
N THR A 553 -12.41 3.45 -30.02
CA THR A 553 -13.43 4.45 -29.65
C THR A 553 -14.48 3.86 -28.71
N MET A 554 -15.07 2.70 -29.02
CA MET A 554 -16.05 2.03 -28.15
C MET A 554 -15.52 1.78 -26.74
N ARG A 555 -14.27 1.32 -26.61
CA ARG A 555 -13.66 1.06 -25.31
C ARG A 555 -13.51 2.32 -24.45
N VAL A 556 -13.27 3.46 -25.09
CA VAL A 556 -13.09 4.77 -24.44
C VAL A 556 -14.44 5.43 -24.15
N TYR A 557 -15.43 5.33 -25.03
CA TYR A 557 -16.71 6.02 -24.89
C TYR A 557 -17.79 5.22 -24.14
N ARG A 558 -17.56 3.92 -23.88
CA ARG A 558 -18.51 3.09 -23.11
C ARG A 558 -18.83 3.66 -21.73
N GLY A 559 -20.07 3.47 -21.30
CA GLY A 559 -20.58 3.86 -20.00
C GLY A 559 -20.72 5.37 -19.80
N GLY A 560 -20.45 6.19 -20.82
CA GLY A 560 -20.40 7.66 -20.72
C GLY A 560 -18.99 8.24 -20.73
N GLY A 561 -17.94 7.41 -20.87
CA GLY A 561 -16.55 7.86 -20.98
C GLY A 561 -15.61 7.23 -19.96
N LEU A 562 -14.90 6.18 -20.35
CA LEU A 562 -13.98 5.42 -19.52
C LEU A 562 -12.51 5.71 -19.87
N THR A 563 -11.84 6.45 -18.99
CA THR A 563 -10.42 6.84 -19.13
C THR A 563 -9.43 5.73 -18.80
N LYS A 564 -9.91 4.55 -18.34
CA LYS A 564 -9.07 3.37 -18.01
C LYS A 564 -8.12 2.99 -19.14
N ASP A 565 -8.50 3.10 -20.41
CA ASP A 565 -7.65 2.63 -21.51
C ASP A 565 -6.32 3.41 -21.66
N ALA A 566 -6.19 4.58 -21.03
CA ALA A 566 -4.91 5.30 -20.94
C ALA A 566 -3.90 4.63 -19.98
N VAL A 567 -4.36 3.82 -19.01
CA VAL A 567 -3.49 3.22 -17.98
C VAL A 567 -2.50 2.20 -18.54
N TYR A 568 -2.76 1.62 -19.72
CA TYR A 568 -1.86 0.64 -20.33
C TYR A 568 -0.51 1.26 -20.70
N LEU A 569 -0.52 2.33 -21.51
CA LEU A 569 0.71 3.00 -21.92
C LEU A 569 1.35 3.74 -20.74
N ARG A 570 0.52 4.34 -19.87
CA ARG A 570 0.99 5.03 -18.66
C ARG A 570 1.69 4.05 -17.70
N GLY A 571 1.09 2.88 -17.50
CA GLY A 571 1.62 1.78 -16.70
C GLY A 571 2.90 1.19 -17.28
N LEU A 572 2.97 0.98 -18.60
CA LEU A 572 4.20 0.54 -19.28
C LEU A 572 5.34 1.54 -19.03
N ARG A 573 5.07 2.84 -19.19
CA ARG A 573 6.05 3.89 -18.89
C ARG A 573 6.49 3.88 -17.43
N ALA A 574 5.56 3.65 -16.49
CA ALA A 574 5.85 3.59 -15.06
C ALA A 574 6.72 2.37 -14.69
N ILE A 575 6.43 1.19 -15.25
CA ILE A 575 7.20 -0.02 -14.96
C ILE A 575 8.61 0.04 -15.55
N LEU A 576 8.79 0.60 -16.75
CA LEU A 576 10.12 0.79 -17.33
C LEU A 576 10.98 1.70 -16.47
N LYS A 577 10.40 2.81 -16.00
CA LYS A 577 11.08 3.72 -15.05
C LYS A 577 11.42 3.03 -13.73
N TYR A 578 10.59 2.09 -13.27
CA TYR A 578 10.88 1.29 -12.08
C TYR A 578 12.06 0.33 -12.33
N VAL A 579 12.05 -0.40 -13.44
CA VAL A 579 13.12 -1.35 -13.82
C VAL A 579 14.46 -0.63 -14.02
N GLN A 580 14.50 0.47 -14.77
CA GLN A 580 15.71 1.30 -14.96
C GLN A 580 16.37 1.74 -13.65
N LYS A 581 15.57 1.95 -12.60
CA LYS A 581 16.07 2.36 -11.28
C LYS A 581 16.54 1.17 -10.42
N GLY A 582 16.73 -0.01 -11.02
CA GLY A 582 17.06 -1.25 -10.31
C GLY A 582 15.87 -1.85 -9.56
N GLY A 583 14.64 -1.56 -10.01
CA GLY A 583 13.42 -2.09 -9.42
C GLY A 583 13.32 -3.61 -9.59
N ASP A 584 13.01 -4.29 -8.49
CA ASP A 584 12.82 -5.75 -8.47
C ASP A 584 11.37 -6.12 -8.83
N LEU A 585 11.20 -6.93 -9.88
CA LEU A 585 9.89 -7.42 -10.33
C LEU A 585 9.27 -8.44 -9.36
N HIS A 586 10.07 -9.17 -8.56
CA HIS A 586 9.55 -10.18 -7.62
C HIS A 586 8.59 -9.57 -6.60
N VAL A 587 8.88 -8.35 -6.14
CA VAL A 587 8.03 -7.60 -5.21
C VAL A 587 6.66 -7.27 -5.83
N LEU A 588 6.60 -7.10 -7.15
CA LEU A 588 5.37 -6.75 -7.86
C LEU A 588 4.45 -7.96 -8.06
N MET A 589 4.98 -9.18 -7.91
CA MET A 589 4.24 -10.43 -8.05
C MET A 589 3.50 -10.83 -6.76
N VAL A 590 3.67 -10.09 -5.65
CA VAL A 590 3.07 -10.43 -4.34
C VAL A 590 1.54 -10.49 -4.36
N GLY A 591 0.92 -9.80 -5.32
CA GLY A 591 -0.51 -9.65 -5.47
C GLY A 591 -0.83 -8.46 -6.37
N LYS A 592 -2.08 -8.02 -6.33
CA LYS A 592 -2.57 -6.84 -7.06
C LYS A 592 -2.30 -5.57 -6.26
N ILE A 593 -1.17 -4.93 -6.56
CA ILE A 593 -0.70 -3.71 -5.90
C ILE A 593 -0.55 -2.56 -6.92
N ALA A 594 -0.31 -1.34 -6.44
CA ALA A 594 0.03 -0.18 -7.25
C ALA A 594 1.50 0.21 -7.00
N VAL A 595 2.08 1.06 -7.86
CA VAL A 595 3.49 1.49 -7.75
C VAL A 595 3.74 2.21 -6.42
N GLU A 596 2.78 3.01 -5.98
CA GLU A 596 2.78 3.78 -4.74
C GLU A 596 2.79 2.88 -3.49
N HIS A 597 2.30 1.65 -3.63
CA HIS A 597 2.23 0.67 -2.55
C HIS A 597 3.53 -0.10 -2.35
N ILE A 598 4.46 -0.10 -3.32
CA ILE A 598 5.73 -0.85 -3.25
C ILE A 598 6.49 -0.59 -1.93
N PRO A 599 6.66 0.66 -1.45
CA PRO A 599 7.34 0.91 -0.17
C PRO A 599 6.64 0.24 1.02
N ILE A 600 5.31 0.27 1.07
CA ILE A 600 4.53 -0.36 2.16
C ILE A 600 4.60 -1.88 2.06
N ILE A 601 4.51 -2.45 0.86
CA ILE A 601 4.67 -3.90 0.64
C ILE A 601 6.05 -4.37 1.13
N LYS A 602 7.12 -3.67 0.76
CA LYS A 602 8.48 -3.97 1.25
C LYS A 602 8.56 -3.84 2.77
N GLU A 603 7.97 -2.79 3.35
CA GLU A 603 7.87 -2.64 4.82
C GLU A 603 7.20 -3.87 5.45
N LEU A 604 6.04 -4.30 4.96
CA LEU A 604 5.29 -5.42 5.52
C LEU A 604 6.02 -6.76 5.33
N GLN A 605 6.78 -6.94 4.25
CA GLN A 605 7.66 -8.10 4.05
C GLN A 605 8.83 -8.10 5.04
N TYR A 606 9.51 -6.95 5.25
CA TYR A 606 10.57 -6.83 6.28
C TYR A 606 10.03 -7.12 7.69
N ARG A 607 8.77 -6.75 7.94
CA ARG A 607 8.07 -7.05 9.19
C ARG A 607 7.60 -8.51 9.27
N LYS A 608 7.76 -9.32 8.21
CA LYS A 608 7.20 -10.68 8.11
C LYS A 608 5.68 -10.72 8.30
N VAL A 609 5.01 -9.62 7.99
CA VAL A 609 3.54 -9.50 7.95
C VAL A 609 3.03 -10.01 6.61
N LEU A 610 3.75 -9.70 5.53
CA LEU A 610 3.56 -10.32 4.22
C LEU A 610 4.64 -11.36 3.95
N ARG A 611 4.31 -12.32 3.10
CA ARG A 611 5.22 -13.36 2.61
C ARG A 611 5.78 -12.93 1.24
N PRO A 612 6.91 -13.48 0.80
CA PRO A 612 7.31 -13.39 -0.61
C PRO A 612 6.23 -13.95 -1.56
N ALA A 613 6.28 -13.59 -2.83
CA ALA A 613 5.41 -14.19 -3.85
C ALA A 613 5.76 -15.69 -3.98
N PRO A 614 4.78 -16.61 -3.86
CA PRO A 614 5.06 -18.04 -3.93
C PRO A 614 5.32 -18.54 -5.36
N ILE A 615 4.77 -17.86 -6.36
CA ILE A 615 4.90 -18.20 -7.78
C ILE A 615 5.49 -17.00 -8.52
N LEU A 616 6.38 -17.26 -9.48
CA LEU A 616 6.90 -16.26 -10.41
C LEU A 616 6.45 -16.58 -11.83
N PRO A 617 6.31 -15.56 -12.70
CA PRO A 617 6.01 -15.79 -14.10
C PRO A 617 7.14 -16.59 -14.76
N ARG A 618 6.81 -17.55 -15.63
CA ARG A 618 7.80 -18.41 -16.30
C ARG A 618 8.84 -17.65 -17.12
N TYR A 619 8.50 -16.47 -17.64
CA TYR A 619 9.48 -15.65 -18.35
C TYR A 619 10.61 -15.12 -17.46
N LEU A 620 10.50 -15.21 -16.13
CA LEU A 620 11.61 -14.92 -15.20
C LEU A 620 12.58 -16.10 -15.03
N GLU A 621 12.29 -17.25 -15.65
CA GLU A 621 13.16 -18.43 -15.71
C GLU A 621 13.78 -18.63 -17.11
N ASP A 622 13.30 -17.89 -18.11
CA ASP A 622 13.77 -17.91 -19.50
C ASP A 622 14.98 -16.98 -19.66
N VAL A 623 16.12 -17.54 -20.08
CA VAL A 623 17.39 -16.81 -20.27
C VAL A 623 17.22 -15.63 -21.21
N ALA A 624 16.52 -15.79 -22.34
CA ALA A 624 16.35 -14.72 -23.33
C ALA A 624 15.48 -13.57 -22.78
N ALA A 625 14.48 -13.91 -21.97
CA ALA A 625 13.63 -12.92 -21.31
C ALA A 625 14.38 -12.17 -20.21
N ILE A 626 15.24 -12.85 -19.46
CA ILE A 626 16.13 -12.23 -18.47
C ILE A 626 17.10 -11.26 -19.15
N GLU A 627 17.71 -11.64 -20.27
CA GLU A 627 18.61 -10.76 -21.04
C GLU A 627 17.88 -9.51 -21.55
N ARG A 628 16.66 -9.64 -22.06
CA ARG A 628 15.80 -8.48 -22.40
C ARG A 628 15.53 -7.60 -21.19
N LEU A 629 15.24 -8.18 -20.03
CA LEU A 629 15.01 -7.42 -18.80
C LEU A 629 16.26 -6.68 -18.33
N GLU A 630 17.45 -7.28 -18.42
CA GLU A 630 18.71 -6.62 -18.06
C GLU A 630 19.06 -5.49 -19.05
N ARG A 631 18.77 -5.64 -20.35
CA ARG A 631 18.90 -4.54 -21.32
C ARG A 631 18.09 -3.30 -20.90
N LEU A 632 16.88 -3.50 -20.36
CA LEU A 632 16.01 -2.42 -19.86
C LEU A 632 16.54 -1.70 -18.61
N ARG A 633 17.48 -2.31 -17.87
CA ARG A 633 18.14 -1.68 -16.72
C ARG A 633 19.29 -0.76 -17.14
N GLY A 634 19.77 -0.90 -18.38
CA GLY A 634 20.82 -0.06 -18.97
C GLY A 634 20.28 1.26 -19.55
N SER A 635 20.95 1.78 -20.58
CA SER A 635 20.59 3.05 -21.25
C SER A 635 19.38 2.96 -22.18
N VAL A 636 18.88 1.75 -22.47
CA VAL A 636 17.68 1.51 -23.27
C VAL A 636 16.51 1.40 -22.30
N GLY A 637 15.69 2.43 -22.18
CA GLY A 637 14.65 2.42 -21.15
C GLY A 637 13.38 3.17 -21.51
N SER A 638 13.38 4.00 -22.54
CA SER A 638 12.18 4.68 -22.97
C SER A 638 11.23 3.72 -23.70
N VAL A 639 9.94 4.05 -23.74
CA VAL A 639 8.97 3.31 -24.56
C VAL A 639 9.35 3.38 -26.06
N LEU A 640 10.02 4.45 -26.49
CA LEU A 640 10.52 4.58 -27.86
C LEU A 640 11.71 3.65 -28.12
N ASP A 641 12.61 3.46 -27.15
CA ASP A 641 13.75 2.56 -27.30
C ASP A 641 13.29 1.11 -27.46
N LEU A 642 12.26 0.72 -26.69
CA LEU A 642 11.55 -0.56 -26.85
C LEU A 642 11.07 -0.75 -28.30
N VAL A 643 10.48 0.28 -28.88
CA VAL A 643 9.98 0.25 -30.26
C VAL A 643 11.12 0.18 -31.28
N SER A 644 12.21 0.91 -31.06
CA SER A 644 13.41 0.84 -31.90
C SER A 644 14.03 -0.57 -31.94
N GLN A 645 13.94 -1.32 -30.84
CA GLN A 645 14.36 -2.72 -30.81
C GLN A 645 13.44 -3.62 -31.63
N LEU A 646 12.11 -3.42 -31.55
CA LEU A 646 11.16 -4.13 -32.39
C LEU A 646 11.41 -3.89 -33.90
N THR A 647 11.93 -2.71 -34.27
CA THR A 647 12.31 -2.42 -35.66
C THR A 647 13.63 -3.05 -36.11
N THR A 648 14.60 -3.25 -35.21
CA THR A 648 15.92 -3.81 -35.54
C THR A 648 15.92 -5.34 -35.58
N GLU A 649 15.19 -6.00 -34.68
CA GLU A 649 15.09 -7.47 -34.64
C GLU A 649 14.29 -8.01 -35.86
N ASN A 650 13.30 -7.28 -36.38
CA ASN A 650 12.54 -7.64 -37.60
C ASN A 650 13.24 -7.27 -38.93
N GLY A 651 14.37 -6.55 -38.89
CA GLY A 651 15.12 -6.14 -40.10
C GLY A 651 16.17 -7.16 -40.56
N ASN A 652 16.43 -8.18 -39.75
CA ASN A 652 17.41 -9.25 -40.01
C ASN A 652 16.74 -10.63 -40.24
N SER A 653 15.43 -10.66 -40.53
CA SER A 653 14.68 -11.88 -40.87
C SER A 653 14.34 -11.93 -42.35
#